data_AF-A0A928BMU3-F1
#
_entry.id   AF-A0A928BMU3-F1
#
_cell.length_a   1.000
_cell.length_b   1.000
_cell.length_c   1.000
_cell.angle_alpha   90.00
_cell.angle_beta   90.00
_cell.angle_gamma   90.00
#
_symmetry.space_group_name_H-M   'P 1'
#
loop_
_entity.id
_entity.type
_entity.pdbx_description
1 polymer ?
#
loop_
_entity_poly.entity_id
_entity_poly.type
_entity_poly.pdbx_seq_one_letter_code
_entity_poly.pdbx_strand_id
1 'polypeptide(L)'
;MSLQEKIMEAFLGKVVRKDLAFLVKGGLPVPTYVLEYLLGQYCASDDPEDIENGLEKVKDVIRNNYVHRADAEAVKGKIRENGRHRIIDKISVTLNERNDEYNAEFANLGLTHVPIGTEYVKQNPKLLSGNGVWCIVTVGYIPGEDVKVRWEIQTLKPVQISNIDLQYYISQRKNFTTEEWIDFLVHTVGLNPDMMNRREKFIVLSRLLPHVENNFNFMELGPKGTGKSHVFQELSPYGVLVSGGDVTSARLFVKMSGNKEILGLVGYWDVVAWDEFEQQKGRATDAVLIDTMQNYLANKSFNRGKATHEASASMSFVGNTKHTVPYMLRNSHLFESIPTSFIKGAFLDRIHLYNPGWEIKMLKKDSFSKGYGLITDYIAAVLHAMRNTDLTGKLKEYARFDGSLSERDHLAVRKTFSGLIKLIYPDLNFTDEEAYEMIDFAAESRKRVKDQLYIIDETFKAEPAKFVYTNMKTGEQVKVQTLEALENGIEDKYIDEEPEPAEEVDNEIPTVGKEPAAEPSKEVEQTRRPRIKPLREGLKTIRMNQKGVTYNSLFGDYFRSARSITITDPYIRAPFQIFNLMELIASLRECSDFPEELSVHVSTQNDEEKIPEMIDTFDGIKDELESYGITFTYDFKADHDRWIQLDNGWKILLTRGLDIYDKFERYTLAQIRQSERRCRAFTVTYLKEGSDLMEKTSLAEEVKANSLYLPIKQEYFDAIVEGTKKEEYREIKDTTYKKYIQTPIEGDPMAWNDGVYPYKPIEYKYLSLAVGYNAVRDTALVEVKEITFEPAKNEDGTPIRLRIEASQLVPDANGDLCLWLVVYHLGDVVNVKRKSE
;
A
#
# COMPACT_ATOMS: atom_id res chain seq x y z
N MET A 1 -1.70 21.52 10.41
CA MET A 1 -2.84 20.70 10.82
C MET A 1 -2.42 19.25 10.81
N SER A 2 -2.60 18.54 11.91
CA SER A 2 -2.31 17.09 12.01
C SER A 2 -3.33 16.28 11.20
N LEU A 3 -3.02 15.01 10.89
CA LEU A 3 -3.96 14.11 10.21
C LEU A 3 -5.29 13.99 10.99
N GLN A 4 -5.21 13.89 12.32
CA GLN A 4 -6.39 13.72 13.18
C GLN A 4 -7.30 14.96 13.17
N GLU A 5 -6.73 16.17 13.18
CA GLU A 5 -7.48 17.43 13.02
C GLU A 5 -8.20 17.49 11.67
N LYS A 6 -7.50 17.15 10.57
CA LYS A 6 -8.10 17.11 9.22
C LYS A 6 -9.27 16.13 9.15
N ILE A 7 -9.13 14.95 9.77
CA ILE A 7 -10.17 13.93 9.80
C ILE A 7 -11.42 14.46 10.54
N MET A 8 -11.24 15.08 11.70
CA MET A 8 -12.34 15.64 12.49
C MET A 8 -13.07 16.77 11.76
N GLU A 9 -12.33 17.68 11.12
CA GLU A 9 -12.91 18.78 10.35
C GLU A 9 -13.67 18.28 9.12
N ALA A 10 -13.08 17.35 8.35
CA ALA A 10 -13.66 16.83 7.11
C ALA A 10 -14.85 15.88 7.34
N PHE A 11 -14.90 15.18 8.47
CA PHE A 11 -15.89 14.13 8.73
C PHE A 11 -16.56 14.25 10.10
N LEU A 12 -16.85 15.48 10.53
CA LEU A 12 -17.53 15.74 11.80
C LEU A 12 -18.82 14.90 11.93
N GLY A 13 -18.96 14.19 13.05
CA GLY A 13 -20.07 13.29 13.34
C GLY A 13 -20.09 11.99 12.52
N LYS A 14 -19.06 11.70 11.72
CA LYS A 14 -18.92 10.50 10.88
C LYS A 14 -17.65 9.70 11.21
N VAL A 15 -16.90 10.13 12.20
CA VAL A 15 -15.66 9.49 12.68
C VAL A 15 -15.75 9.16 14.15
N VAL A 16 -14.96 8.18 14.58
CA VAL A 16 -14.86 7.75 15.97
C VAL A 16 -13.43 7.30 16.26
N ARG A 17 -12.98 7.52 17.49
CA ARG A 17 -11.74 6.95 17.99
C ARG A 17 -11.85 5.44 18.11
N LYS A 18 -10.97 4.73 17.39
CA LYS A 18 -11.08 3.29 17.18
C LYS A 18 -10.76 2.43 18.41
N ASP A 19 -10.02 2.98 19.36
CA ASP A 19 -9.73 2.34 20.64
C ASP A 19 -10.96 2.28 21.57
N LEU A 20 -11.90 3.23 21.46
CA LEU A 20 -13.07 3.32 22.35
C LEU A 20 -13.98 2.10 22.23
N ALA A 21 -14.17 1.55 21.03
CA ALA A 21 -15.00 0.37 20.83
C ALA A 21 -14.49 -0.83 21.64
N PHE A 22 -13.17 -0.99 21.77
CA PHE A 22 -12.57 -2.05 22.59
C PHE A 22 -12.78 -1.82 24.09
N LEU A 23 -12.77 -0.56 24.56
CA LEU A 23 -13.04 -0.21 25.95
C LEU A 23 -14.48 -0.51 26.35
N VAL A 24 -15.43 -0.33 25.42
CA VAL A 24 -16.86 -0.62 25.65
C VAL A 24 -17.18 -2.12 25.52
N LYS A 25 -16.59 -2.81 24.53
CA LYS A 25 -16.95 -4.20 24.17
C LYS A 25 -16.88 -5.15 25.37
N GLY A 26 -15.84 -5.02 26.20
CA GLY A 26 -15.66 -5.88 27.37
C GLY A 26 -15.78 -7.37 27.00
N GLY A 27 -16.69 -8.09 27.68
CA GLY A 27 -17.05 -9.49 27.37
C GLY A 27 -18.39 -9.66 26.62
N LEU A 28 -18.97 -8.58 26.08
CA LEU A 28 -20.29 -8.61 25.46
C LEU A 28 -20.20 -9.11 24.01
N PRO A 29 -21.09 -10.03 23.57
CA PRO A 29 -21.09 -10.54 22.20
C PRO A 29 -21.81 -9.59 21.23
N VAL A 30 -21.47 -8.30 21.30
CA VAL A 30 -22.00 -7.23 20.43
C VAL A 30 -20.96 -6.93 19.34
N PRO A 31 -21.34 -6.88 18.05
CA PRO A 31 -20.43 -6.52 16.98
C PRO A 31 -19.87 -5.09 17.14
N THR A 32 -18.63 -4.89 16.71
CA THR A 32 -17.90 -3.61 16.81
C THR A 32 -18.64 -2.48 16.10
N TYR A 33 -19.24 -2.72 14.93
CA TYR A 33 -20.01 -1.68 14.22
C TYR A 33 -21.24 -1.19 15.01
N VAL A 34 -21.84 -2.03 15.86
CA VAL A 34 -22.96 -1.62 16.73
C VAL A 34 -22.45 -0.70 17.84
N LEU A 35 -21.27 -1.01 18.39
CA LEU A 35 -20.61 -0.19 19.40
C LEU A 35 -20.18 1.16 18.80
N GLU A 36 -19.56 1.14 17.62
CA GLU A 36 -19.15 2.37 16.93
C GLU A 36 -20.34 3.26 16.56
N TYR A 37 -21.49 2.69 16.17
CA TYR A 37 -22.71 3.47 15.93
C TYR A 37 -23.21 4.18 17.19
N LEU A 38 -23.16 3.51 18.35
CA LEU A 38 -23.52 4.14 19.62
C LEU A 38 -22.48 5.21 20.03
N LEU A 39 -21.19 4.88 19.92
CA LEU A 39 -20.10 5.82 20.21
C LEU A 39 -20.17 7.05 19.31
N GLY A 40 -20.50 6.91 18.03
CA GLY A 40 -20.68 8.03 17.11
C GLY A 40 -21.80 9.00 17.52
N GLN A 41 -22.77 8.56 18.32
CA GLN A 41 -23.85 9.42 18.84
C GLN A 41 -23.48 10.18 20.13
N TYR A 42 -22.60 9.61 20.96
CA TYR A 42 -22.31 10.14 22.30
C TYR A 42 -20.86 10.61 22.49
N CYS A 43 -19.93 10.25 21.60
CA CYS A 43 -18.50 10.53 21.67
C CYS A 43 -18.00 11.27 20.41
N ALA A 44 -18.79 12.20 19.87
CA ALA A 44 -18.47 12.95 18.64
C ALA A 44 -17.57 14.18 18.86
N SER A 45 -16.98 14.33 20.05
CA SER A 45 -16.11 15.44 20.48
C SER A 45 -14.67 14.96 20.64
N ASP A 46 -13.71 15.88 20.54
CA ASP A 46 -12.29 15.65 20.85
C ASP A 46 -11.91 16.00 22.30
N ASP A 47 -12.84 16.57 23.07
CA ASP A 47 -12.68 16.83 24.49
C ASP A 47 -12.63 15.49 25.29
N PRO A 48 -11.53 15.22 26.03
CA PRO A 48 -11.42 14.04 26.87
C PRO A 48 -12.57 13.84 27.87
N GLU A 49 -13.12 14.92 28.42
CA GLU A 49 -14.21 14.83 29.41
C GLU A 49 -15.54 14.44 28.75
N ASP A 50 -15.83 15.00 27.56
CA ASP A 50 -16.99 14.61 26.76
C ASP A 50 -16.89 13.14 26.31
N ILE A 51 -15.69 12.70 25.91
CA ILE A 51 -15.45 11.31 25.51
C ILE A 51 -15.72 10.35 26.68
N GLU A 52 -15.21 10.64 27.87
CA GLU A 52 -15.42 9.79 29.06
C GLU A 52 -16.90 9.74 29.46
N ASN A 53 -17.57 10.89 29.48
CA ASN A 53 -19.01 10.96 29.75
C ASN A 53 -19.83 10.21 28.68
N GLY A 54 -19.45 10.33 27.41
CA GLY A 54 -20.05 9.58 26.30
C GLY A 54 -19.84 8.08 26.43
N LEU A 55 -18.64 7.66 26.88
CA LEU A 55 -18.29 6.27 27.09
C LEU A 55 -19.15 5.63 28.17
N GLU A 56 -19.32 6.28 29.32
CA GLU A 56 -20.20 5.81 30.40
C GLU A 56 -21.66 5.71 29.94
N LYS A 57 -22.16 6.71 29.19
CA LYS A 57 -23.50 6.64 28.60
C LYS A 57 -23.68 5.44 27.67
N VAL A 58 -22.69 5.13 26.82
CA VAL A 58 -22.74 3.96 25.93
C VAL A 58 -22.71 2.66 26.73
N LYS A 59 -21.84 2.55 27.75
CA LYS A 59 -21.81 1.38 28.64
C LYS A 59 -23.17 1.16 29.31
N ASP A 60 -23.81 2.24 29.79
CA ASP A 60 -25.12 2.18 30.41
C ASP A 60 -26.23 1.79 29.42
N VAL A 61 -26.19 2.33 28.19
CA VAL A 61 -27.14 1.93 27.13
C VAL A 61 -27.01 0.44 26.85
N ILE A 62 -25.80 -0.09 26.74
CA ILE A 62 -25.61 -1.52 26.45
C ILE A 62 -26.03 -2.37 27.66
N ARG A 63 -25.59 -2.02 28.87
CA ARG A 63 -25.93 -2.75 30.11
C ARG A 63 -27.44 -2.85 30.33
N ASN A 64 -28.18 -1.79 30.03
CA ASN A 64 -29.63 -1.71 30.32
C ASN A 64 -30.53 -2.24 29.19
N ASN A 65 -30.03 -2.29 27.94
CA ASN A 65 -30.84 -2.59 26.76
C ASN A 65 -30.36 -3.85 26.00
N TYR A 66 -29.11 -4.30 26.14
CA TYR A 66 -28.67 -5.54 25.50
C TYR A 66 -29.32 -6.76 26.15
N VAL A 67 -29.86 -7.67 25.33
CA VAL A 67 -30.50 -8.89 25.81
C VAL A 67 -29.51 -10.04 25.75
N HIS A 68 -29.11 -10.55 26.91
CA HIS A 68 -28.45 -11.85 26.99
C HIS A 68 -29.50 -12.95 26.88
N ARG A 69 -29.23 -13.99 26.06
CA ARG A 69 -30.15 -15.13 25.89
C ARG A 69 -30.53 -15.80 27.22
N ALA A 70 -29.61 -15.86 28.17
CA ALA A 70 -29.85 -16.43 29.49
C ALA A 70 -30.88 -15.63 30.31
N ASP A 71 -30.98 -14.32 30.06
CA ASP A 71 -31.84 -13.40 30.81
C ASP A 71 -33.15 -13.08 30.07
N ALA A 72 -33.41 -13.74 28.94
CA ALA A 72 -34.53 -13.41 28.05
C ALA A 72 -35.89 -13.40 28.76
N GLU A 73 -36.17 -14.39 29.61
CA GLU A 73 -37.43 -14.46 30.37
C GLU A 73 -37.56 -13.35 31.43
N ALA A 74 -36.45 -12.97 32.08
CA ALA A 74 -36.43 -11.85 33.01
C ALA A 74 -36.71 -10.52 32.29
N VAL A 75 -36.12 -10.33 31.10
CA VAL A 75 -36.39 -9.15 30.25
C VAL A 75 -37.85 -9.13 29.78
N LYS A 76 -38.43 -10.28 29.39
CA LYS A 76 -39.87 -10.39 29.06
C LYS A 76 -40.75 -10.00 30.24
N GLY A 77 -40.40 -10.46 31.46
CA GLY A 77 -41.07 -10.06 32.70
C GLY A 77 -41.05 -8.54 32.90
N LYS A 78 -39.86 -7.93 32.76
CA LYS A 78 -39.68 -6.48 32.84
C LYS A 78 -40.50 -5.70 31.79
N ILE A 79 -40.59 -6.19 30.56
CA ILE A 79 -41.43 -5.59 29.51
C ILE A 79 -42.91 -5.66 29.91
N ARG A 80 -43.37 -6.81 30.42
CA ARG A 80 -44.75 -7.00 30.87
C ARG A 80 -45.13 -6.07 32.02
N GLU A 81 -44.26 -5.93 33.02
CA GLU A 81 -44.51 -5.10 34.21
C GLU A 81 -44.50 -3.61 33.87
N ASN A 82 -43.57 -3.16 33.02
CA ASN A 82 -43.43 -1.76 32.65
C ASN A 82 -44.28 -1.37 31.42
N GLY A 83 -44.98 -2.33 30.81
CA GLY A 83 -45.73 -2.18 29.56
C GLY A 83 -44.86 -2.08 28.30
N ARG A 84 -43.64 -1.53 28.39
CA ARG A 84 -42.66 -1.49 27.30
C ARG A 84 -41.23 -1.47 27.82
N HIS A 85 -40.28 -1.94 27.02
CA HIS A 85 -38.85 -1.78 27.29
C HIS A 85 -38.08 -1.58 25.99
N ARG A 86 -36.99 -0.82 26.04
CA ARG A 86 -36.07 -0.66 24.91
C ARG A 86 -35.00 -1.74 25.00
N ILE A 87 -34.72 -2.38 23.87
CA ILE A 87 -33.72 -3.45 23.77
C ILE A 87 -32.84 -3.31 22.52
N ILE A 88 -31.69 -3.96 22.55
CA ILE A 88 -30.79 -4.17 21.41
C ILE A 88 -30.79 -5.67 21.11
N ASP A 89 -31.29 -6.03 19.93
CA ASP A 89 -31.42 -7.43 19.50
C ASP A 89 -31.26 -7.55 17.98
N LYS A 90 -30.99 -8.77 17.50
CA LYS A 90 -30.93 -9.11 16.09
C LYS A 90 -32.30 -9.58 15.62
N ILE A 91 -32.88 -8.88 14.65
CA ILE A 91 -34.26 -9.06 14.19
C ILE A 91 -34.30 -9.61 12.78
N SER A 92 -34.97 -10.74 12.57
CA SER A 92 -35.36 -11.25 11.26
C SER A 92 -36.87 -11.13 11.06
N VAL A 93 -37.32 -10.98 9.82
CA VAL A 93 -38.73 -10.83 9.47
C VAL A 93 -39.10 -11.84 8.40
N THR A 94 -40.33 -12.35 8.46
CA THR A 94 -40.92 -13.25 7.45
C THR A 94 -42.33 -12.77 7.09
N LEU A 95 -42.79 -13.04 5.87
CA LEU A 95 -44.17 -12.80 5.48
C LEU A 95 -45.04 -13.96 5.96
N ASN A 96 -46.05 -13.66 6.78
CA ASN A 96 -47.08 -14.60 7.18
C ASN A 96 -48.28 -14.51 6.24
N GLU A 97 -48.30 -15.38 5.25
CA GLU A 97 -49.31 -15.41 4.19
C GLU A 97 -50.71 -15.80 4.68
N ARG A 98 -50.82 -16.45 5.85
CA ARG A 98 -52.12 -16.82 6.42
C ARG A 98 -52.84 -15.63 7.02
N ASN A 99 -52.09 -14.71 7.61
CA ASN A 99 -52.61 -13.52 8.27
C ASN A 99 -52.43 -12.24 7.45
N ASP A 100 -51.79 -12.35 6.27
CA ASP A 100 -51.42 -11.21 5.41
C ASP A 100 -50.63 -10.12 6.14
N GLU A 101 -49.65 -10.52 6.96
CA GLU A 101 -48.84 -9.60 7.78
C GLU A 101 -47.37 -10.01 7.81
N TYR A 102 -46.48 -9.07 8.12
CA TYR A 102 -45.08 -9.38 8.41
C TYR A 102 -44.90 -9.73 9.88
N ASN A 103 -44.09 -10.77 10.14
CA ASN A 103 -43.79 -11.26 11.47
C ASN A 103 -42.27 -11.24 11.74
N ALA A 104 -41.89 -10.56 12.81
CA ALA A 104 -40.53 -10.46 13.32
C ALA A 104 -40.19 -11.60 14.29
N GLU A 105 -38.91 -11.97 14.30
CA GLU A 105 -38.26 -12.92 15.20
C GLU A 105 -37.03 -12.26 15.84
N PHE A 106 -36.90 -12.43 17.15
CA PHE A 106 -35.86 -11.82 17.98
C PHE A 106 -34.83 -12.88 18.39
N ALA A 107 -33.57 -12.72 17.97
CA ALA A 107 -32.55 -13.76 18.16
C ALA A 107 -32.11 -13.97 19.61
N ASN A 108 -32.17 -12.93 20.45
CA ASN A 108 -31.75 -13.00 21.85
C ASN A 108 -32.93 -13.05 22.81
N LEU A 109 -33.97 -12.23 22.59
CA LEU A 109 -35.20 -12.27 23.39
C LEU A 109 -36.02 -13.54 23.11
N GLY A 110 -35.82 -14.19 21.96
CA GLY A 110 -36.49 -15.45 21.62
C GLY A 110 -37.99 -15.30 21.38
N LEU A 111 -38.44 -14.13 20.94
CA LEU A 111 -39.81 -13.92 20.49
C LEU A 111 -39.92 -14.31 19.01
N THR A 112 -41.01 -14.97 18.66
CA THR A 112 -41.37 -15.33 17.29
C THR A 112 -42.79 -14.86 16.99
N HIS A 113 -43.12 -14.71 15.70
CA HIS A 113 -44.46 -14.31 15.26
C HIS A 113 -44.93 -12.96 15.83
N VAL A 114 -44.03 -11.98 15.97
CA VAL A 114 -44.37 -10.63 16.44
C VAL A 114 -44.73 -9.74 15.24
N PRO A 115 -45.96 -9.22 15.13
CA PRO A 115 -46.34 -8.36 14.01
C PRO A 115 -45.44 -7.13 13.90
N ILE A 116 -45.03 -6.81 12.67
CA ILE A 116 -44.24 -5.63 12.33
C ILE A 116 -44.91 -4.85 11.21
N GLY A 117 -44.90 -3.52 11.32
CA GLY A 117 -45.47 -2.65 10.30
C GLY A 117 -44.76 -2.81 8.95
N THR A 118 -45.54 -2.94 7.87
CA THR A 118 -45.05 -3.10 6.48
C THR A 118 -44.03 -2.03 6.08
N GLU A 119 -44.17 -0.81 6.58
CA GLU A 119 -43.26 0.30 6.25
C GLU A 119 -41.83 0.05 6.75
N TYR A 120 -41.67 -0.51 7.96
CA TYR A 120 -40.34 -0.88 8.47
C TYR A 120 -39.65 -1.90 7.56
N VAL A 121 -40.41 -2.85 7.02
CA VAL A 121 -39.89 -3.91 6.14
C VAL A 121 -39.54 -3.35 4.76
N LYS A 122 -40.39 -2.49 4.18
CA LYS A 122 -40.13 -1.84 2.88
C LYS A 122 -38.88 -0.97 2.91
N GLN A 123 -38.70 -0.20 3.99
CA GLN A 123 -37.53 0.64 4.16
C GLN A 123 -36.26 -0.17 4.50
N ASN A 124 -36.43 -1.38 5.04
CA ASN A 124 -35.31 -2.24 5.46
C ASN A 124 -35.48 -3.69 4.94
N PRO A 125 -35.40 -3.93 3.62
CA PRO A 125 -35.67 -5.25 3.03
C PRO A 125 -34.77 -6.36 3.58
N LYS A 126 -33.57 -6.02 4.08
CA LYS A 126 -32.62 -6.96 4.71
C LYS A 126 -33.17 -7.69 5.93
N LEU A 127 -34.20 -7.14 6.58
CA LEU A 127 -34.92 -7.85 7.65
C LEU A 127 -35.45 -9.21 7.15
N LEU A 128 -35.76 -9.34 5.85
CA LEU A 128 -36.26 -10.57 5.22
C LEU A 128 -35.18 -11.62 4.89
N SER A 129 -33.89 -11.32 5.12
CA SER A 129 -32.77 -12.20 4.72
C SER A 129 -32.64 -13.49 5.54
N GLY A 130 -33.41 -13.65 6.62
CA GLY A 130 -33.37 -14.81 7.52
C GLY A 130 -32.16 -14.87 8.48
N ASN A 131 -31.10 -14.09 8.25
CA ASN A 131 -29.98 -13.98 9.21
C ASN A 131 -30.19 -12.85 10.24
N GLY A 132 -31.15 -11.95 9.98
CA GLY A 132 -31.54 -10.85 10.85
C GLY A 132 -30.58 -9.65 10.86
N VAL A 133 -31.08 -8.49 11.27
CA VAL A 133 -30.38 -7.20 11.35
C VAL A 133 -30.37 -6.73 12.79
N TRP A 134 -29.23 -6.23 13.28
CA TRP A 134 -29.16 -5.62 14.61
C TRP A 134 -29.99 -4.34 14.65
N CYS A 135 -30.92 -4.28 15.59
CA CYS A 135 -31.86 -3.20 15.75
C CYS A 135 -31.92 -2.76 17.21
N ILE A 136 -32.13 -1.46 17.40
CA ILE A 136 -32.61 -0.91 18.66
C ILE A 136 -34.14 -0.87 18.57
N VAL A 137 -34.81 -1.65 19.42
CA VAL A 137 -36.26 -1.89 19.34
C VAL A 137 -36.91 -1.52 20.66
N THR A 138 -38.05 -0.85 20.61
CA THR A 138 -38.94 -0.72 21.77
C THR A 138 -40.04 -1.74 21.64
N VAL A 139 -40.02 -2.74 22.51
CA VAL A 139 -40.99 -3.84 22.54
C VAL A 139 -42.05 -3.50 23.58
N GLY A 140 -43.32 -3.56 23.17
CA GLY A 140 -44.48 -3.39 24.03
C GLY A 140 -45.11 -4.74 24.38
N TYR A 141 -45.81 -4.76 25.52
CA TYR A 141 -46.65 -5.87 25.94
C TYR A 141 -48.10 -5.41 26.12
N ILE A 142 -49.03 -6.06 25.43
CA ILE A 142 -50.46 -5.74 25.45
C ILE A 142 -51.18 -6.70 26.42
N PRO A 143 -51.68 -6.22 27.57
CA PRO A 143 -52.49 -7.02 28.50
C PRO A 143 -53.94 -7.13 28.02
N GLY A 144 -54.62 -8.23 28.37
CA GLY A 144 -56.04 -8.43 28.05
C GLY A 144 -56.40 -9.90 27.82
N GLU A 145 -57.68 -10.25 28.00
CA GLU A 145 -58.18 -11.61 27.84
C GLU A 145 -58.35 -11.99 26.34
N ASP A 146 -58.73 -11.03 25.49
CA ASP A 146 -59.00 -11.25 24.04
C ASP A 146 -57.82 -10.90 23.10
N VAL A 147 -56.60 -10.78 23.63
CA VAL A 147 -55.41 -10.41 22.84
C VAL A 147 -54.74 -11.64 22.25
N LYS A 148 -54.83 -11.81 20.91
CA LYS A 148 -54.20 -12.93 20.18
C LYS A 148 -52.67 -12.90 20.18
N VAL A 149 -52.07 -11.73 20.01
CA VAL A 149 -50.62 -11.52 20.05
C VAL A 149 -50.29 -10.44 21.06
N ARG A 150 -49.57 -10.81 22.11
CA ARG A 150 -49.30 -9.92 23.26
C ARG A 150 -48.09 -9.02 23.07
N TRP A 151 -47.26 -9.29 22.08
CA TRP A 151 -46.02 -8.56 21.82
C TRP A 151 -46.22 -7.65 20.62
N GLU A 152 -45.76 -6.40 20.74
CA GLU A 152 -45.78 -5.44 19.65
C GLU A 152 -44.42 -4.74 19.50
N ILE A 153 -44.08 -4.40 18.26
CA ILE A 153 -42.94 -3.52 17.95
C ILE A 153 -43.47 -2.10 17.88
N GLN A 154 -43.18 -1.29 18.90
CA GLN A 154 -43.59 0.12 18.93
C GLN A 154 -42.66 0.96 18.04
N THR A 155 -41.35 0.77 18.18
CA THR A 155 -40.35 1.43 17.33
C THR A 155 -39.24 0.45 16.98
N LEU A 156 -38.79 0.48 15.73
CA LEU A 156 -37.64 -0.31 15.26
C LEU A 156 -36.67 0.60 14.52
N LYS A 157 -35.44 0.69 15.03
CA LYS A 157 -34.35 1.42 14.38
C LYS A 157 -33.18 0.47 14.11
N PRO A 158 -32.93 0.08 12.85
CA PRO A 158 -31.74 -0.68 12.50
C PRO A 158 -30.47 0.09 12.87
N VAL A 159 -29.43 -0.63 13.27
CA VAL A 159 -28.11 -0.07 13.57
C VAL A 159 -27.36 0.15 12.26
N GLN A 160 -27.87 1.08 11.46
CA GLN A 160 -27.37 1.46 10.13
C GLN A 160 -27.65 2.95 9.91
N ILE A 161 -26.74 3.65 9.23
CA ILE A 161 -26.98 5.01 8.76
C ILE A 161 -28.04 4.98 7.66
N SER A 162 -29.08 5.83 7.83
CA SER A 162 -30.28 5.81 7.00
C SER A 162 -30.08 6.44 5.62
N ASN A 163 -29.22 7.46 5.50
CA ASN A 163 -28.89 8.13 4.26
C ASN A 163 -27.41 8.51 4.24
N ILE A 164 -26.72 8.14 3.16
CA ILE A 164 -25.34 8.53 2.91
C ILE A 164 -25.29 9.60 1.81
N ASP A 165 -24.49 10.65 2.03
CA ASP A 165 -24.09 11.57 0.98
C ASP A 165 -22.74 11.11 0.39
N LEU A 166 -22.82 10.36 -0.72
CA LEU A 166 -21.64 9.83 -1.39
C LEU A 166 -20.79 10.95 -2.00
N GLN A 167 -21.42 12.01 -2.52
CA GLN A 167 -20.71 13.13 -3.13
C GLN A 167 -19.95 13.94 -2.10
N TYR A 168 -20.51 14.10 -0.90
CA TYR A 168 -19.78 14.65 0.24
C TYR A 168 -18.51 13.84 0.52
N TYR A 169 -18.61 12.51 0.67
CA TYR A 169 -17.44 11.65 0.90
C TYR A 169 -16.35 11.82 -0.16
N ILE A 170 -16.73 11.77 -1.44
CA ILE A 170 -15.82 11.96 -2.58
C ILE A 170 -15.16 13.35 -2.50
N SER A 171 -15.95 14.40 -2.26
CA SER A 171 -15.46 15.79 -2.23
C SER A 171 -14.43 16.06 -1.12
N GLN A 172 -14.43 15.27 -0.04
CA GLN A 172 -13.46 15.42 1.04
C GLN A 172 -12.07 14.89 0.66
N ARG A 173 -11.95 14.01 -0.35
CA ARG A 173 -10.66 13.39 -0.75
C ARG A 173 -9.59 14.43 -1.08
N LYS A 174 -9.97 15.57 -1.68
CA LYS A 174 -9.07 16.67 -2.05
C LYS A 174 -8.37 17.35 -0.86
N ASN A 175 -8.88 17.17 0.36
CA ASN A 175 -8.31 17.78 1.58
C ASN A 175 -7.13 16.97 2.16
N PHE A 176 -6.85 15.80 1.58
CA PHE A 176 -5.83 14.86 2.04
C PHE A 176 -4.80 14.60 0.95
N THR A 177 -3.55 14.44 1.34
CA THR A 177 -2.55 13.77 0.47
C THR A 177 -2.88 12.28 0.35
N THR A 178 -2.28 11.60 -0.63
CA THR A 178 -2.44 10.15 -0.82
C THR A 178 -2.06 9.36 0.43
N GLU A 179 -0.91 9.66 1.05
CA GLU A 179 -0.47 8.98 2.27
C GLU A 179 -1.44 9.21 3.44
N GLU A 180 -1.86 10.45 3.66
CA GLU A 180 -2.83 10.80 4.70
C GLU A 180 -4.16 10.07 4.51
N TRP A 181 -4.65 9.96 3.26
CA TRP A 181 -5.89 9.27 2.95
C TRP A 181 -5.78 7.75 3.18
N ILE A 182 -4.67 7.14 2.75
CA ILE A 182 -4.40 5.71 3.01
C ILE A 182 -4.33 5.46 4.51
N ASP A 183 -3.64 6.31 5.27
CA ASP A 183 -3.53 6.20 6.73
C ASP A 183 -4.89 6.35 7.43
N PHE A 184 -5.73 7.27 6.94
CA PHE A 184 -7.09 7.41 7.40
C PHE A 184 -7.94 6.16 7.14
N LEU A 185 -7.82 5.53 5.96
CA LEU A 185 -8.50 4.26 5.67
C LEU A 185 -7.96 3.11 6.54
N VAL A 186 -6.66 3.09 6.84
CA VAL A 186 -6.04 2.10 7.73
C VAL A 186 -6.53 2.27 9.17
N HIS A 187 -6.63 3.51 9.67
CA HIS A 187 -7.31 3.82 10.93
C HIS A 187 -8.77 3.34 10.88
N THR A 188 -9.49 3.58 9.79
CA THR A 188 -10.90 3.19 9.62
C THR A 188 -11.13 1.68 9.78
N VAL A 189 -10.22 0.84 9.28
CA VAL A 189 -10.28 -0.62 9.48
C VAL A 189 -9.79 -1.10 10.86
N GLY A 190 -9.34 -0.17 11.71
CA GLY A 190 -8.95 -0.41 13.11
C GLY A 190 -7.46 -0.67 13.32
N LEU A 191 -6.61 -0.42 12.32
CA LEU A 191 -5.18 -0.74 12.36
C LEU A 191 -4.33 0.54 12.46
N ASN A 192 -3.15 0.43 13.06
CA ASN A 192 -2.22 1.54 13.23
C ASN A 192 -1.33 1.70 11.97
N PRO A 193 -1.46 2.79 11.21
CA PRO A 193 -0.67 3.00 9.99
C PRO A 193 0.83 3.16 10.24
N ASP A 194 1.25 3.65 11.41
CA ASP A 194 2.67 3.86 11.74
C ASP A 194 3.45 2.54 11.85
N MET A 195 2.73 1.44 12.07
CA MET A 195 3.31 0.10 12.20
C MET A 195 3.38 -0.64 10.85
N MET A 196 2.97 0.01 9.75
CA MET A 196 2.83 -0.61 8.43
C MET A 196 3.56 0.20 7.36
N ASN A 197 4.22 -0.51 6.44
CA ASN A 197 4.71 0.14 5.22
C ASN A 197 3.63 0.20 4.14
N ARG A 198 3.88 0.95 3.05
CA ARG A 198 2.89 1.19 1.97
C ARG A 198 2.33 -0.10 1.38
N ARG A 199 3.17 -1.14 1.23
CA ARG A 199 2.73 -2.46 0.73
C ARG A 199 1.82 -3.19 1.71
N GLU A 200 2.15 -3.19 3.00
CA GLU A 200 1.27 -3.77 4.03
C GLU A 200 -0.09 -3.04 4.08
N LYS A 201 -0.10 -1.71 3.92
CA LYS A 201 -1.33 -0.91 3.81
C LYS A 201 -2.18 -1.33 2.59
N PHE A 202 -1.58 -1.54 1.42
CA PHE A 202 -2.30 -2.05 0.23
C PHE A 202 -2.92 -3.43 0.45
N ILE A 203 -2.18 -4.36 1.08
CA ILE A 203 -2.68 -5.71 1.40
C ILE A 203 -3.87 -5.64 2.38
N VAL A 204 -3.79 -4.75 3.37
CA VAL A 204 -4.89 -4.52 4.32
C VAL A 204 -6.11 -3.90 3.62
N LEU A 205 -5.91 -2.84 2.83
CA LEU A 205 -7.00 -2.18 2.10
C LEU A 205 -7.63 -3.08 1.03
N SER A 206 -6.87 -4.03 0.48
CA SER A 206 -7.39 -5.03 -0.47
C SER A 206 -8.49 -5.90 0.13
N ARG A 207 -8.56 -6.04 1.46
CA ARG A 207 -9.66 -6.72 2.16
C ARG A 207 -11.01 -5.99 2.01
N LEU A 208 -11.00 -4.72 1.62
CA LEU A 208 -12.20 -3.92 1.34
C LEU A 208 -12.71 -4.07 -0.10
N LEU A 209 -11.90 -4.63 -1.02
CA LEU A 209 -12.28 -4.78 -2.42
C LEU A 209 -13.58 -5.58 -2.61
N PRO A 210 -13.82 -6.68 -1.86
CA PRO A 210 -15.11 -7.38 -1.92
C PRO A 210 -16.32 -6.49 -1.61
N HIS A 211 -16.16 -5.49 -0.75
CA HIS A 211 -17.23 -4.58 -0.35
C HIS A 211 -17.49 -3.49 -1.39
N VAL A 212 -16.46 -3.00 -2.09
CA VAL A 212 -16.58 -1.88 -3.05
C VAL A 212 -16.81 -2.33 -4.50
N GLU A 213 -16.46 -3.58 -4.83
CA GLU A 213 -16.64 -4.16 -6.15
C GLU A 213 -17.72 -5.24 -6.18
N ASN A 214 -18.49 -5.26 -7.28
CA ASN A 214 -19.53 -6.27 -7.50
C ASN A 214 -18.94 -7.61 -7.95
N ASN A 215 -19.37 -8.71 -7.29
CA ASN A 215 -18.93 -10.07 -7.58
C ASN A 215 -17.40 -10.13 -7.67
N PHE A 216 -16.72 -9.74 -6.60
CA PHE A 216 -15.28 -9.76 -6.49
C PHE A 216 -14.84 -11.01 -5.69
N ASN A 217 -14.28 -11.98 -6.40
CA ASN A 217 -13.78 -13.24 -5.84
C ASN A 217 -12.38 -13.04 -5.24
N PHE A 218 -12.30 -13.01 -3.92
CA PHE A 218 -11.12 -12.71 -3.11
C PHE A 218 -10.65 -13.95 -2.36
N MET A 219 -9.33 -14.17 -2.29
CA MET A 219 -8.70 -15.23 -1.49
C MET A 219 -7.59 -14.63 -0.63
N GLU A 220 -7.55 -14.96 0.65
CA GLU A 220 -6.41 -14.66 1.54
C GLU A 220 -6.08 -15.88 2.40
N LEU A 221 -4.92 -16.49 2.15
CA LEU A 221 -4.33 -17.49 3.03
C LEU A 221 -3.07 -16.91 3.66
N GLY A 222 -2.96 -17.02 4.99
CA GLY A 222 -1.78 -16.53 5.69
C GLY A 222 -1.69 -17.04 7.13
N PRO A 223 -0.65 -16.66 7.87
CA PRO A 223 -0.49 -17.07 9.26
C PRO A 223 -1.66 -16.69 10.17
N LYS A 224 -1.72 -17.30 11.34
CA LYS A 224 -2.67 -16.92 12.41
C LYS A 224 -2.30 -15.54 12.96
N GLY A 225 -3.29 -14.77 13.40
CA GLY A 225 -3.08 -13.47 14.06
C GLY A 225 -2.81 -12.27 13.14
N THR A 226 -3.13 -12.35 11.84
CA THR A 226 -2.93 -11.26 10.86
C THR A 226 -4.18 -10.38 10.63
N GLY A 227 -5.25 -10.60 11.41
CA GLY A 227 -6.50 -9.84 11.32
C GLY A 227 -7.36 -10.12 10.07
N LYS A 228 -7.08 -11.19 9.33
CA LYS A 228 -7.73 -11.54 8.05
C LYS A 228 -9.26 -11.67 8.09
N SER A 229 -9.83 -12.20 9.18
CA SER A 229 -11.29 -12.39 9.31
C SER A 229 -12.01 -11.15 9.87
N HIS A 230 -11.27 -10.22 10.51
CA HIS A 230 -11.85 -9.09 11.24
C HIS A 230 -12.68 -8.17 10.33
N VAL A 231 -12.15 -7.84 9.14
CA VAL A 231 -12.83 -6.96 8.17
C VAL A 231 -14.19 -7.53 7.75
N PHE A 232 -14.24 -8.83 7.44
CA PHE A 232 -15.47 -9.46 6.97
C PHE A 232 -16.50 -9.71 8.08
N GLN A 233 -16.05 -9.81 9.33
CA GLN A 233 -16.91 -10.01 10.48
C GLN A 233 -17.49 -8.70 11.04
N GLU A 234 -16.64 -7.68 11.15
CA GLU A 234 -16.92 -6.53 11.99
C GLU A 234 -17.14 -5.24 11.19
N LEU A 235 -16.72 -5.15 9.92
CA LEU A 235 -16.66 -3.88 9.18
C LEU A 235 -17.94 -3.50 8.40
N SER A 236 -18.89 -4.41 8.20
CA SER A 236 -20.03 -4.09 7.34
C SER A 236 -21.33 -4.80 7.72
N PRO A 237 -22.44 -4.08 7.88
CA PRO A 237 -23.78 -4.67 7.95
C PRO A 237 -24.30 -5.14 6.58
N TYR A 238 -23.47 -5.08 5.53
CA TYR A 238 -23.72 -5.64 4.20
C TYR A 238 -22.90 -6.91 3.94
N GLY A 239 -22.06 -7.34 4.91
CA GLY A 239 -21.30 -8.59 4.84
C GLY A 239 -21.87 -9.67 5.76
N VAL A 240 -21.73 -10.93 5.35
CA VAL A 240 -21.99 -12.09 6.20
C VAL A 240 -20.77 -13.01 6.20
N LEU A 241 -20.33 -13.41 7.40
CA LEU A 241 -19.28 -14.41 7.59
C LEU A 241 -19.91 -15.76 7.93
N VAL A 242 -19.48 -16.80 7.20
CA VAL A 242 -19.89 -18.19 7.39
C VAL A 242 -18.66 -19.06 7.66
N SER A 243 -18.78 -20.02 8.58
CA SER A 243 -17.74 -21.02 8.78
C SER A 243 -17.74 -22.01 7.63
N GLY A 244 -16.57 -22.36 7.09
CA GLY A 244 -16.43 -23.17 5.87
C GLY A 244 -17.10 -24.55 5.91
N GLY A 245 -17.39 -25.09 7.10
CA GLY A 245 -18.11 -26.37 7.24
C GLY A 245 -19.64 -26.28 7.15
N ASP A 246 -20.23 -25.11 7.38
CA ASP A 246 -21.68 -24.97 7.60
C ASP A 246 -22.46 -24.38 6.41
N VAL A 247 -21.81 -24.30 5.24
CA VAL A 247 -22.40 -23.76 4.03
C VAL A 247 -22.90 -24.89 3.13
N THR A 248 -24.21 -24.91 2.92
CA THR A 248 -24.86 -25.79 1.94
C THR A 248 -25.26 -24.99 0.71
N SER A 249 -25.43 -25.67 -0.43
CA SER A 249 -25.98 -25.09 -1.65
C SER A 249 -27.27 -24.30 -1.36
N ALA A 250 -28.14 -24.85 -0.50
CA ALA A 250 -29.44 -24.24 -0.16
C ALA A 250 -29.32 -22.94 0.61
N ARG A 251 -28.36 -22.86 1.53
CA ARG A 251 -28.11 -21.65 2.31
C ARG A 251 -27.46 -20.57 1.46
N LEU A 252 -26.56 -20.95 0.56
CA LEU A 252 -25.80 -20.00 -0.26
C LEU A 252 -26.62 -19.42 -1.41
N PHE A 253 -27.28 -20.29 -2.19
CA PHE A 253 -27.89 -19.92 -3.47
C PHE A 253 -29.41 -19.79 -3.41
N VAL A 254 -30.12 -20.92 -3.28
CA VAL A 254 -31.59 -20.97 -3.19
C VAL A 254 -32.00 -22.19 -2.37
N LYS A 255 -32.93 -22.00 -1.45
CA LYS A 255 -33.65 -23.08 -0.76
C LYS A 255 -35.01 -23.26 -1.43
N MET A 256 -35.34 -24.50 -1.78
CA MET A 256 -36.69 -24.87 -2.20
C MET A 256 -37.56 -25.13 -0.98
N SER A 257 -38.69 -24.43 -0.84
CA SER A 257 -39.68 -24.67 0.20
C SER A 257 -41.06 -24.83 -0.44
N GLY A 258 -41.53 -26.07 -0.56
CA GLY A 258 -42.70 -26.40 -1.37
C GLY A 258 -42.47 -26.01 -2.84
N ASN A 259 -43.33 -25.13 -3.37
CA ASN A 259 -43.22 -24.59 -4.73
C ASN A 259 -42.51 -23.22 -4.80
N LYS A 260 -41.95 -22.72 -3.69
CA LYS A 260 -41.32 -21.40 -3.62
C LYS A 260 -39.79 -21.51 -3.61
N GLU A 261 -39.17 -20.65 -4.39
CA GLU A 261 -37.72 -20.45 -4.43
C GLU A 261 -37.36 -19.33 -3.46
N ILE A 262 -36.62 -19.64 -2.38
CA ILE A 262 -36.15 -18.65 -1.41
C ILE A 262 -34.69 -18.40 -1.70
N LEU A 263 -34.35 -17.18 -2.14
CA LEU A 263 -32.97 -16.75 -2.35
C LEU A 263 -32.12 -16.97 -1.09
N GLY A 264 -30.90 -17.42 -1.28
CA GLY A 264 -29.90 -17.62 -0.25
C GLY A 264 -29.06 -16.37 0.00
N LEU A 265 -27.95 -16.54 0.70
CA LEU A 265 -27.08 -15.43 1.11
C LEU A 265 -26.63 -14.54 -0.07
N VAL A 266 -26.33 -15.11 -1.23
CA VAL A 266 -25.85 -14.29 -2.36
C VAL A 266 -26.87 -13.29 -2.89
N GLY A 267 -28.16 -13.49 -2.61
CA GLY A 267 -29.24 -12.59 -3.06
C GLY A 267 -29.45 -11.36 -2.17
N TYR A 268 -28.88 -11.32 -0.96
CA TYR A 268 -29.17 -10.26 0.04
C TYR A 268 -27.94 -9.51 0.56
N TRP A 269 -26.74 -10.05 0.35
CA TRP A 269 -25.50 -9.55 0.96
C TRP A 269 -24.54 -9.05 -0.12
N ASP A 270 -23.78 -8.00 0.18
CA ASP A 270 -22.73 -7.50 -0.72
C ASP A 270 -21.52 -8.42 -0.72
N VAL A 271 -21.24 -9.05 0.43
CA VAL A 271 -20.09 -9.95 0.63
C VAL A 271 -20.51 -11.18 1.42
N VAL A 272 -20.17 -12.35 0.90
CA VAL A 272 -20.25 -13.62 1.63
C VAL A 272 -18.83 -14.13 1.85
N ALA A 273 -18.37 -14.05 3.11
CA ALA A 273 -17.02 -14.45 3.50
C ALA A 273 -17.02 -15.82 4.15
N TRP A 274 -16.15 -16.70 3.68
CA TRP A 274 -15.88 -18.02 4.22
C TRP A 274 -14.64 -17.92 5.09
N ASP A 275 -14.84 -18.04 6.40
CA ASP A 275 -13.74 -18.09 7.36
C ASP A 275 -13.36 -19.54 7.68
N GLU A 276 -12.12 -19.72 8.11
CA GLU A 276 -11.51 -21.04 8.30
C GLU A 276 -11.74 -21.95 7.08
N PHE A 277 -11.50 -21.39 5.88
CA PHE A 277 -11.62 -22.11 4.61
C PHE A 277 -10.45 -23.09 4.41
N GLU A 278 -10.30 -24.00 5.36
CA GLU A 278 -9.30 -25.04 5.42
C GLU A 278 -9.95 -26.41 5.34
N GLN A 279 -9.18 -27.40 4.92
CA GLN A 279 -9.67 -28.77 4.81
C GLN A 279 -10.04 -29.37 6.17
N GLN A 280 -11.34 -29.51 6.45
CA GLN A 280 -11.84 -30.25 7.61
C GLN A 280 -11.81 -31.76 7.34
N LYS A 281 -11.22 -32.54 8.27
CA LYS A 281 -11.17 -34.01 8.15
C LYS A 281 -12.59 -34.60 8.19
N GLY A 282 -12.93 -35.45 7.22
CA GLY A 282 -14.15 -36.25 7.21
C GLY A 282 -15.43 -35.56 6.70
N ARG A 283 -15.35 -34.34 6.17
CA ARG A 283 -16.52 -33.61 5.63
C ARG A 283 -16.42 -33.51 4.09
N ALA A 284 -17.26 -34.27 3.39
CA ALA A 284 -17.34 -34.20 1.92
C ALA A 284 -18.15 -32.95 1.52
N THR A 285 -17.60 -32.17 0.58
CA THR A 285 -18.30 -31.01 0.01
C THR A 285 -19.26 -31.47 -1.09
N ASP A 286 -20.45 -30.89 -1.12
CA ASP A 286 -21.45 -31.14 -2.16
C ASP A 286 -20.92 -30.71 -3.54
N ALA A 287 -20.89 -31.64 -4.51
CA ALA A 287 -20.44 -31.33 -5.88
C ALA A 287 -21.34 -30.28 -6.56
N VAL A 288 -22.65 -30.32 -6.27
CA VAL A 288 -23.61 -29.35 -6.81
C VAL A 288 -23.29 -27.94 -6.32
N LEU A 289 -22.83 -27.78 -5.07
CA LEU A 289 -22.41 -26.50 -4.51
C LEU A 289 -21.26 -25.93 -5.33
N ILE A 290 -20.26 -26.76 -5.62
CA ILE A 290 -19.03 -26.37 -6.32
C ILE A 290 -19.36 -25.93 -7.74
N ASP A 291 -20.15 -26.72 -8.48
CA ASP A 291 -20.50 -26.42 -9.88
C ASP A 291 -21.38 -25.17 -9.97
N THR A 292 -22.36 -25.04 -9.08
CA THR A 292 -23.20 -23.83 -8.99
C THR A 292 -22.35 -22.60 -8.66
N MET A 293 -21.39 -22.75 -7.74
CA MET A 293 -20.48 -21.67 -7.37
C MET A 293 -19.55 -21.29 -8.51
N GLN A 294 -18.98 -22.23 -9.26
CA GLN A 294 -18.17 -21.91 -10.43
C GLN A 294 -18.96 -21.08 -11.46
N ASN A 295 -20.20 -21.44 -11.73
CA ASN A 295 -21.06 -20.64 -12.61
C ASN A 295 -21.31 -19.23 -12.04
N TYR A 296 -21.61 -19.13 -10.75
CA TYR A 296 -21.83 -17.85 -10.07
C TYR A 296 -20.61 -16.92 -10.09
N LEU A 297 -19.42 -17.44 -9.75
CA LEU A 297 -18.19 -16.67 -9.69
C LEU A 297 -17.79 -16.09 -11.06
N ALA A 298 -18.20 -16.72 -12.16
CA ALA A 298 -17.94 -16.22 -13.52
C ALA A 298 -19.04 -15.29 -14.04
N ASN A 299 -20.30 -15.66 -13.85
CA ASN A 299 -21.42 -15.05 -14.58
C ASN A 299 -22.27 -14.11 -13.72
N LYS A 300 -22.03 -14.02 -12.40
CA LYS A 300 -22.93 -13.34 -11.45
C LYS A 300 -24.34 -13.93 -11.41
N SER A 301 -24.52 -15.14 -11.94
CA SER A 301 -25.80 -15.81 -11.99
C SER A 301 -25.65 -17.29 -11.68
N PHE A 302 -26.72 -17.89 -11.16
CA PHE A 302 -26.76 -19.31 -10.86
C PHE A 302 -28.10 -19.92 -11.28
N ASN A 303 -28.03 -21.16 -11.72
CA ASN A 303 -29.18 -21.94 -12.15
C ASN A 303 -29.49 -22.99 -11.09
N ARG A 304 -30.58 -22.78 -10.35
CA ARG A 304 -31.04 -23.77 -9.38
C ARG A 304 -32.54 -23.69 -9.18
N GLY A 305 -33.26 -24.62 -9.80
CA GLY A 305 -34.72 -24.60 -9.88
C GLY A 305 -35.21 -24.40 -11.29
N LYS A 306 -36.31 -23.67 -11.47
CA LYS A 306 -36.90 -23.41 -12.79
C LYS A 306 -36.39 -22.12 -13.45
N ALA A 307 -35.74 -21.23 -12.69
CA ALA A 307 -35.28 -19.92 -13.15
C ALA A 307 -33.78 -19.69 -12.89
N THR A 308 -33.18 -18.83 -13.72
CA THR A 308 -31.84 -18.25 -13.50
C THR A 308 -31.96 -17.05 -12.57
N HIS A 309 -31.13 -17.02 -11.54
CA HIS A 309 -31.09 -15.92 -10.56
C HIS A 309 -29.79 -15.14 -10.72
N GLU A 310 -29.88 -13.81 -10.77
CA GLU A 310 -28.73 -12.92 -10.75
C GLU A 310 -28.47 -12.41 -9.33
N ALA A 311 -27.19 -12.29 -8.99
CA ALA A 311 -26.74 -11.78 -7.70
C ALA A 311 -25.39 -11.08 -7.84
N SER A 312 -25.19 -10.01 -7.07
CA SER A 312 -24.00 -9.17 -7.14
C SER A 312 -23.00 -9.44 -6.00
N ALA A 313 -23.31 -10.35 -5.08
CA ALA A 313 -22.48 -10.64 -3.90
C ALA A 313 -21.05 -11.05 -4.27
N SER A 314 -20.08 -10.46 -3.60
CA SER A 314 -18.67 -10.84 -3.67
C SER A 314 -18.40 -12.03 -2.76
N MET A 315 -17.42 -12.84 -3.13
CA MET A 315 -17.04 -14.04 -2.38
C MET A 315 -15.63 -13.88 -1.84
N SER A 316 -15.48 -14.01 -0.53
CA SER A 316 -14.16 -13.92 0.13
C SER A 316 -13.84 -15.25 0.79
N PHE A 317 -12.70 -15.84 0.47
CA PHE A 317 -12.22 -17.08 1.08
C PHE A 317 -11.00 -16.78 1.94
N VAL A 318 -11.11 -17.03 3.24
CA VAL A 318 -10.09 -16.67 4.23
C VAL A 318 -9.70 -17.91 5.03
N GLY A 319 -8.41 -18.18 5.12
CA GLY A 319 -7.90 -19.37 5.81
C GLY A 319 -6.45 -19.22 6.26
N ASN A 320 -5.95 -20.21 6.99
CA ASN A 320 -4.55 -20.28 7.37
C ASN A 320 -3.73 -21.13 6.39
N THR A 321 -2.47 -20.76 6.22
CA THR A 321 -1.50 -21.60 5.51
C THR A 321 -1.08 -22.79 6.39
N LYS A 322 -1.00 -23.99 5.81
CA LYS A 322 -0.48 -25.21 6.48
C LYS A 322 1.04 -25.15 6.66
N HIS A 323 1.77 -24.73 5.62
CA HIS A 323 3.23 -24.62 5.64
C HIS A 323 3.71 -23.20 5.32
N THR A 324 5.03 -22.98 5.45
CA THR A 324 5.66 -21.72 5.06
C THR A 324 5.65 -21.58 3.54
N VAL A 325 5.63 -20.34 3.04
CA VAL A 325 5.62 -20.07 1.59
C VAL A 325 6.79 -20.75 0.85
N PRO A 326 8.05 -20.66 1.32
CA PRO A 326 9.15 -21.38 0.67
C PRO A 326 8.96 -22.90 0.61
N TYR A 327 8.34 -23.50 1.63
CA TYR A 327 8.02 -24.93 1.62
C TYR A 327 6.95 -25.24 0.58
N MET A 328 5.85 -24.47 0.56
CA MET A 328 4.73 -24.69 -0.37
C MET A 328 5.18 -24.56 -1.82
N LEU A 329 5.99 -23.55 -2.15
CA LEU A 329 6.49 -23.34 -3.50
C LEU A 329 7.41 -24.47 -4.00
N ARG A 330 8.07 -25.20 -3.09
CA ARG A 330 8.99 -26.31 -3.45
C ARG A 330 8.32 -27.68 -3.46
N ASN A 331 7.30 -27.88 -2.63
CA ASN A 331 6.75 -29.21 -2.36
C ASN A 331 5.25 -29.36 -2.71
N SER A 332 4.53 -28.26 -2.92
CA SER A 332 3.09 -28.26 -3.16
C SER A 332 2.66 -27.03 -3.97
N HIS A 333 1.76 -26.20 -3.44
CA HIS A 333 1.24 -24.97 -4.04
C HIS A 333 0.56 -24.11 -2.96
N LEU A 334 0.39 -22.81 -3.20
CA LEU A 334 -0.17 -21.87 -2.22
C LEU A 334 -1.65 -22.13 -1.85
N PHE A 335 -2.37 -22.93 -2.63
CA PHE A 335 -3.74 -23.36 -2.34
C PHE A 335 -3.85 -24.64 -1.49
N GLU A 336 -2.74 -25.23 -1.01
CA GLU A 336 -2.76 -26.56 -0.35
C GLU A 336 -3.65 -26.66 0.90
N SER A 337 -4.00 -25.51 1.47
CA SER A 337 -4.72 -25.42 2.74
C SER A 337 -6.23 -25.56 2.56
N ILE A 338 -6.77 -25.22 1.38
CA ILE A 338 -8.21 -25.25 1.10
C ILE A 338 -8.72 -26.69 0.94
N PRO A 339 -10.05 -26.94 1.01
CA PRO A 339 -10.59 -28.28 0.80
C PRO A 339 -10.28 -28.81 -0.62
N THR A 340 -9.84 -30.07 -0.72
CA THR A 340 -9.41 -30.69 -1.99
C THR A 340 -10.47 -30.66 -3.10
N SER A 341 -11.74 -30.65 -2.74
CA SER A 341 -12.87 -30.53 -3.67
C SER A 341 -12.87 -29.21 -4.45
N PHE A 342 -12.27 -28.15 -3.90
CA PHE A 342 -12.10 -26.83 -4.51
C PHE A 342 -10.78 -26.66 -5.26
N ILE A 343 -9.81 -27.57 -5.10
CA ILE A 343 -8.54 -27.55 -5.83
C ILE A 343 -8.80 -28.06 -7.25
N LYS A 344 -9.44 -27.22 -8.07
CA LYS A 344 -9.75 -27.48 -9.49
C LYS A 344 -9.42 -26.23 -10.29
N GLY A 345 -8.78 -26.41 -11.45
CA GLY A 345 -8.41 -25.30 -12.33
C GLY A 345 -9.59 -24.37 -12.65
N ALA A 346 -10.76 -24.94 -12.94
CA ALA A 346 -11.98 -24.17 -13.20
C ALA A 346 -12.41 -23.26 -12.04
N PHE A 347 -12.30 -23.70 -10.79
CA PHE A 347 -12.66 -22.87 -9.63
C PHE A 347 -11.60 -21.80 -9.38
N LEU A 348 -10.33 -22.20 -9.31
CA LEU A 348 -9.22 -21.31 -8.96
C LEU A 348 -9.00 -20.21 -9.99
N ASP A 349 -9.19 -20.49 -11.27
CA ASP A 349 -9.09 -19.50 -12.36
C ASP A 349 -10.13 -18.38 -12.28
N ARG A 350 -11.19 -18.54 -11.46
CA ARG A 350 -12.20 -17.49 -11.20
C ARG A 350 -11.86 -16.60 -10.00
N ILE A 351 -10.79 -16.87 -9.25
CA ILE A 351 -10.32 -16.00 -8.17
C ILE A 351 -9.67 -14.76 -8.78
N HIS A 352 -10.21 -13.56 -8.52
CA HIS A 352 -9.65 -12.34 -9.08
C HIS A 352 -8.35 -11.94 -8.40
N LEU A 353 -8.27 -12.11 -7.08
CA LEU A 353 -7.15 -11.67 -6.26
C LEU A 353 -6.77 -12.71 -5.22
N TYR A 354 -5.49 -13.08 -5.20
CA TYR A 354 -4.86 -13.77 -4.06
C TYR A 354 -4.05 -12.76 -3.24
N ASN A 355 -4.57 -12.40 -2.07
CA ASN A 355 -3.94 -11.49 -1.12
C ASN A 355 -2.83 -12.22 -0.33
N PRO A 356 -1.57 -11.73 -0.33
CA PRO A 356 -0.46 -12.41 0.34
C PRO A 356 -0.47 -12.16 1.85
N GLY A 357 -1.36 -12.86 2.57
CA GLY A 357 -1.56 -12.68 4.01
C GLY A 357 -0.33 -12.97 4.88
N TRP A 358 0.69 -13.65 4.36
CA TRP A 358 1.99 -13.90 5.02
C TRP A 358 2.92 -12.68 5.07
N GLU A 359 2.66 -11.64 4.29
CA GLU A 359 3.44 -10.41 4.36
C GLU A 359 3.04 -9.54 5.55
N ILE A 360 1.80 -9.67 6.04
CA ILE A 360 1.32 -8.97 7.23
C ILE A 360 1.94 -9.61 8.49
N LYS A 361 2.60 -8.77 9.30
CA LYS A 361 3.13 -9.18 10.60
C LYS A 361 2.00 -9.58 11.54
N MET A 362 2.29 -10.48 12.48
CA MET A 362 1.34 -10.83 13.54
C MET A 362 0.96 -9.57 14.32
N LEU A 363 -0.34 -9.31 14.44
CA LEU A 363 -0.86 -8.11 15.08
C LEU A 363 -0.62 -8.18 16.58
N LYS A 364 0.02 -7.14 17.12
CA LYS A 364 0.28 -6.93 18.55
C LYS A 364 -0.60 -5.78 19.06
N LYS A 365 -0.57 -5.50 20.37
CA LYS A 365 -1.37 -4.42 20.98
C LYS A 365 -1.17 -3.06 20.29
N ASP A 366 0.07 -2.74 19.90
CA ASP A 366 0.40 -1.46 19.26
C ASP A 366 0.07 -1.43 17.75
N SER A 367 -0.35 -2.57 17.18
CA SER A 367 -0.84 -2.65 15.80
C SER A 367 -2.27 -2.13 15.64
N PHE A 368 -3.00 -1.89 16.74
CA PHE A 368 -4.37 -1.39 16.72
C PHE A 368 -4.42 0.13 16.81
N SER A 369 -5.30 0.73 16.02
CA SER A 369 -5.48 2.18 15.95
C SER A 369 -6.00 2.75 17.27
N LYS A 370 -5.42 3.88 17.69
CA LYS A 370 -5.99 4.78 18.71
C LYS A 370 -6.50 6.10 18.13
N GLY A 371 -6.33 6.30 16.81
CA GLY A 371 -6.76 7.49 16.09
C GLY A 371 -8.22 7.43 15.67
N TYR A 372 -8.70 8.55 15.14
CA TYR A 372 -9.99 8.68 14.48
C TYR A 372 -9.99 7.95 13.14
N GLY A 373 -11.02 7.14 12.92
CA GLY A 373 -11.36 6.56 11.63
C GLY A 373 -12.86 6.72 11.37
N LEU A 374 -13.32 6.48 10.16
CA LEU A 374 -14.76 6.52 9.85
C LEU A 374 -15.51 5.51 10.70
N ILE A 375 -16.71 5.88 11.15
CA ILE A 375 -17.61 4.93 11.81
C ILE A 375 -17.90 3.79 10.83
N THR A 376 -17.81 2.55 11.31
CA THR A 376 -17.90 1.35 10.49
C THR A 376 -19.14 1.29 9.59
N ASP A 377 -20.31 1.69 10.09
CA ASP A 377 -21.54 1.67 9.31
C ASP A 377 -21.56 2.73 8.21
N TYR A 378 -20.93 3.89 8.43
CA TYR A 378 -20.77 4.94 7.45
C TYR A 378 -19.90 4.49 6.30
N ILE A 379 -18.69 3.99 6.57
CA ILE A 379 -17.82 3.47 5.51
C ILE A 379 -18.47 2.28 4.80
N ALA A 380 -19.19 1.41 5.50
CA ALA A 380 -19.90 0.32 4.85
C ALA A 380 -21.00 0.81 3.88
N ALA A 381 -21.72 1.88 4.23
CA ALA A 381 -22.69 2.51 3.33
C ALA A 381 -21.99 3.19 2.12
N VAL A 382 -20.82 3.81 2.32
CA VAL A 382 -19.99 4.36 1.23
C VAL A 382 -19.64 3.24 0.26
N LEU A 383 -19.05 2.16 0.77
CA LEU A 383 -18.59 1.04 -0.05
C LEU A 383 -19.74 0.41 -0.81
N HIS A 384 -20.90 0.20 -0.15
CA HIS A 384 -22.13 -0.28 -0.79
C HIS A 384 -22.57 0.62 -1.95
N ALA A 385 -22.63 1.94 -1.74
CA ALA A 385 -23.04 2.88 -2.78
C ALA A 385 -22.04 2.93 -3.95
N MET A 386 -20.74 2.82 -3.66
CA MET A 386 -19.66 2.79 -4.66
C MET A 386 -19.71 1.56 -5.57
N ARG A 387 -20.38 0.46 -5.17
CA ARG A 387 -20.61 -0.71 -6.04
C ARG A 387 -21.39 -0.37 -7.30
N ASN A 388 -22.19 0.69 -7.29
CA ASN A 388 -22.98 1.11 -8.45
C ASN A 388 -22.14 1.81 -9.53
N THR A 389 -20.87 2.11 -9.24
CA THR A 389 -19.93 2.72 -10.20
C THR A 389 -18.94 1.67 -10.70
N ASP A 390 -18.92 1.46 -12.02
CA ASP A 390 -17.95 0.61 -12.70
C ASP A 390 -16.80 1.45 -13.28
N LEU A 391 -15.58 1.22 -12.79
CA LEU A 391 -14.36 1.86 -13.27
C LEU A 391 -13.40 0.86 -13.93
N THR A 392 -13.83 -0.37 -14.24
CA THR A 392 -12.97 -1.40 -14.84
C THR A 392 -12.38 -0.97 -16.19
N GLY A 393 -13.06 -0.09 -16.93
CA GLY A 393 -12.59 0.48 -18.19
C GLY A 393 -11.39 1.43 -18.06
N LYS A 394 -11.19 2.05 -16.89
CA LYS A 394 -10.14 3.07 -16.67
C LYS A 394 -8.73 2.55 -16.89
N LEU A 395 -8.49 1.26 -16.65
CA LEU A 395 -7.18 0.64 -16.83
C LEU A 395 -6.59 0.84 -18.25
N LYS A 396 -7.46 0.88 -19.28
CA LYS A 396 -7.06 1.00 -20.68
C LYS A 396 -6.36 2.32 -21.02
N GLU A 397 -6.55 3.35 -20.19
CA GLU A 397 -5.89 4.65 -20.33
C GLU A 397 -4.40 4.58 -19.96
N TYR A 398 -3.98 3.55 -19.20
CA TYR A 398 -2.66 3.45 -18.58
C TYR A 398 -1.86 2.24 -19.07
N ALA A 399 -2.50 1.07 -19.19
CA ALA A 399 -1.80 -0.18 -19.48
C ALA A 399 -2.55 -1.05 -20.50
N ARG A 400 -1.78 -1.68 -21.39
CA ARG A 400 -2.24 -2.75 -22.28
C ARG A 400 -1.45 -4.02 -21.97
N PHE A 401 -2.13 -5.04 -21.43
CA PHE A 401 -1.53 -6.33 -21.15
C PHE A 401 -1.33 -7.15 -22.43
N ASP A 402 -0.36 -8.07 -22.38
CA ASP A 402 -0.07 -9.03 -23.45
C ASP A 402 -1.31 -9.86 -23.84
N GLY A 403 -1.41 -10.21 -25.13
CA GLY A 403 -2.55 -10.92 -25.69
C GLY A 403 -2.71 -12.37 -25.23
N SER A 404 -1.70 -12.94 -24.57
CA SER A 404 -1.78 -14.28 -23.96
C SER A 404 -2.64 -14.32 -22.69
N LEU A 405 -2.98 -13.17 -22.09
CA LEU A 405 -3.89 -13.14 -20.94
C LEU A 405 -5.31 -13.48 -21.38
N SER A 406 -5.97 -14.38 -20.66
CA SER A 406 -7.38 -14.67 -20.90
C SER A 406 -8.27 -13.50 -20.49
N GLU A 407 -9.51 -13.45 -20.99
CA GLU A 407 -10.48 -12.45 -20.53
C GLU A 407 -10.74 -12.50 -19.02
N ARG A 408 -10.59 -13.68 -18.38
CA ARG A 408 -10.67 -13.79 -16.92
C ARG A 408 -9.49 -13.11 -16.22
N ASP A 409 -8.30 -13.22 -16.79
CA ASP A 409 -7.11 -12.53 -16.28
C ASP A 409 -7.28 -11.01 -16.42
N HIS A 410 -7.69 -10.53 -17.59
CA HIS A 410 -7.99 -9.11 -17.80
C HIS A 410 -9.07 -8.61 -16.85
N LEU A 411 -10.16 -9.36 -16.67
CA LEU A 411 -11.25 -8.97 -15.77
C LEU A 411 -10.78 -8.89 -14.32
N ALA A 412 -9.99 -9.86 -13.86
CA ALA A 412 -9.43 -9.89 -12.51
C ALA A 412 -8.57 -8.66 -12.22
N VAL A 413 -7.66 -8.31 -13.14
CA VAL A 413 -6.79 -7.13 -13.00
C VAL A 413 -7.62 -5.85 -13.06
N ARG A 414 -8.54 -5.71 -14.01
CA ARG A 414 -9.41 -4.52 -14.14
C ARG A 414 -10.29 -4.31 -12.92
N LYS A 415 -10.90 -5.37 -12.37
CA LYS A 415 -11.71 -5.28 -11.14
C LYS A 415 -10.88 -4.87 -9.94
N THR A 416 -9.67 -5.42 -9.80
CA THR A 416 -8.78 -5.07 -8.69
C THR A 416 -8.35 -3.61 -8.77
N PHE A 417 -7.93 -3.15 -9.95
CA PHE A 417 -7.58 -1.75 -10.20
C PHE A 417 -8.76 -0.80 -9.94
N SER A 418 -9.94 -1.13 -10.47
CA SER A 418 -11.18 -0.38 -10.25
C SER A 418 -11.53 -0.25 -8.77
N GLY A 419 -11.42 -1.35 -8.00
CA GLY A 419 -11.68 -1.33 -6.57
C GLY A 419 -10.66 -0.50 -5.79
N LEU A 420 -9.36 -0.57 -6.14
CA LEU A 420 -8.32 0.24 -5.52
C LEU A 420 -8.52 1.73 -5.78
N ILE A 421 -8.86 2.13 -7.01
CA ILE A 421 -9.19 3.53 -7.33
C ILE A 421 -10.40 3.99 -6.51
N LYS A 422 -11.48 3.20 -6.45
CA LYS A 422 -12.67 3.57 -5.66
C LYS A 422 -12.37 3.79 -4.17
N LEU A 423 -11.35 3.10 -3.63
CA LEU A 423 -10.93 3.26 -2.24
C LEU A 423 -9.99 4.45 -2.05
N ILE A 424 -8.90 4.50 -2.82
CA ILE A 424 -7.78 5.41 -2.61
C ILE A 424 -8.01 6.77 -3.28
N TYR A 425 -8.66 6.79 -4.45
CA TYR A 425 -8.95 7.99 -5.24
C TYR A 425 -10.43 8.01 -5.67
N PRO A 426 -11.37 8.09 -4.70
CA PRO A 426 -12.79 8.13 -5.00
C PRO A 426 -13.22 9.35 -5.83
N ASP A 427 -12.38 10.40 -5.88
CA ASP A 427 -12.52 11.60 -6.71
C ASP A 427 -11.87 11.49 -8.10
N LEU A 428 -11.25 10.34 -8.39
CA LEU A 428 -10.53 10.04 -9.64
C LEU A 428 -9.33 10.97 -9.91
N ASN A 429 -8.81 11.65 -8.89
CA ASN A 429 -7.65 12.52 -9.03
C ASN A 429 -6.39 11.80 -8.53
N PHE A 430 -5.66 11.18 -9.46
CA PHE A 430 -4.41 10.47 -9.22
C PHE A 430 -3.45 10.64 -10.39
N THR A 431 -2.15 10.52 -10.13
CA THR A 431 -1.11 10.61 -11.16
C THR A 431 -0.97 9.30 -11.95
N ASP A 432 -0.25 9.35 -13.07
CA ASP A 432 0.04 8.16 -13.87
C ASP A 432 0.86 7.15 -13.03
N GLU A 433 1.80 7.59 -12.20
CA GLU A 433 2.61 6.74 -11.30
C GLU A 433 1.75 6.03 -10.24
N GLU A 434 0.80 6.74 -9.64
CA GLU A 434 -0.15 6.17 -8.68
C GLU A 434 -1.05 5.12 -9.35
N ALA A 435 -1.42 5.34 -10.62
CA ALA A 435 -2.13 4.35 -11.41
C ALA A 435 -1.28 3.08 -11.64
N TYR A 436 -0.02 3.24 -12.03
CA TYR A 436 0.89 2.10 -12.26
C TYR A 436 1.15 1.29 -10.99
N GLU A 437 1.25 1.93 -9.81
CA GLU A 437 1.36 1.21 -8.54
C GLU A 437 0.15 0.29 -8.29
N MET A 438 -1.07 0.79 -8.52
CA MET A 438 -2.30 -0.01 -8.37
C MET A 438 -2.42 -1.10 -9.45
N ILE A 439 -1.97 -0.84 -10.69
CA ILE A 439 -1.96 -1.82 -11.79
C ILE A 439 -0.96 -2.94 -11.49
N ASP A 440 0.24 -2.60 -11.01
CA ASP A 440 1.27 -3.57 -10.64
C ASP A 440 0.77 -4.49 -9.52
N PHE A 441 0.18 -3.92 -8.46
CA PHE A 441 -0.39 -4.70 -7.37
C PHE A 441 -1.54 -5.61 -7.83
N ALA A 442 -2.40 -5.11 -8.73
CA ALA A 442 -3.51 -5.86 -9.31
C ALA A 442 -3.01 -7.04 -10.16
N ALA A 443 -2.04 -6.79 -11.04
CA ALA A 443 -1.44 -7.80 -11.88
C ALA A 443 -0.65 -8.83 -11.08
N GLU A 444 0.12 -8.41 -10.08
CA GLU A 444 0.88 -9.29 -9.20
C GLU A 444 -0.07 -10.27 -8.49
N SER A 445 -1.15 -9.74 -7.93
CA SER A 445 -2.14 -10.53 -7.20
C SER A 445 -2.87 -11.54 -8.09
N ARG A 446 -3.09 -11.24 -9.37
CA ARG A 446 -3.67 -12.19 -10.33
C ARG A 446 -2.63 -13.19 -10.84
N LYS A 447 -1.39 -12.74 -11.10
CA LYS A 447 -0.27 -13.63 -11.46
C LYS A 447 -0.07 -14.72 -10.41
N ARG A 448 -0.17 -14.37 -9.12
CA ARG A 448 -0.13 -15.33 -8.01
C ARG A 448 -1.17 -16.44 -8.14
N VAL A 449 -2.36 -16.18 -8.66
CA VAL A 449 -3.35 -17.24 -8.94
C VAL A 449 -2.88 -18.12 -10.10
N LYS A 450 -2.44 -17.51 -11.21
CA LYS A 450 -2.02 -18.23 -12.42
C LYS A 450 -0.77 -19.08 -12.23
N ASP A 451 0.23 -18.57 -11.53
CA ASP A 451 1.46 -19.31 -11.24
C ASP A 451 1.17 -20.63 -10.51
N GLN A 452 0.19 -20.62 -9.59
CA GLN A 452 -0.22 -21.83 -8.88
C GLN A 452 -1.10 -22.75 -9.71
N LEU A 453 -1.89 -22.21 -10.63
CA LEU A 453 -2.65 -23.02 -11.60
C LEU A 453 -1.72 -23.86 -12.47
N TYR A 454 -0.57 -23.33 -12.89
CA TYR A 454 0.41 -24.11 -13.66
C TYR A 454 0.99 -25.29 -12.87
N ILE A 455 1.00 -25.22 -11.54
CA ILE A 455 1.43 -26.32 -10.67
C ILE A 455 0.31 -27.34 -10.48
N ILE A 456 -0.93 -26.87 -10.32
CA ILE A 456 -2.10 -27.70 -9.99
C ILE A 456 -2.69 -28.41 -11.20
N ASP A 457 -2.67 -27.76 -12.38
CA ASP A 457 -3.34 -28.21 -13.59
C ASP A 457 -2.45 -27.92 -14.81
N GLU A 458 -1.81 -28.98 -15.32
CA GLU A 458 -0.85 -28.88 -16.42
C GLU A 458 -1.46 -28.39 -17.73
N THR A 459 -2.79 -28.46 -17.89
CA THR A 459 -3.47 -27.99 -19.10
C THR A 459 -3.26 -26.49 -19.33
N PHE A 460 -3.06 -25.72 -18.27
CA PHE A 460 -2.75 -24.29 -18.36
C PHE A 460 -1.35 -24.02 -18.91
N LYS A 461 -0.44 -25.00 -18.96
CA LYS A 461 0.91 -24.85 -19.53
C LYS A 461 0.92 -24.82 -21.06
N ALA A 462 -0.16 -25.25 -21.72
CA ALA A 462 -0.24 -25.29 -23.18
C ALA A 462 -0.21 -23.87 -23.79
N GLU A 463 -0.82 -22.89 -23.12
CA GLU A 463 -0.85 -21.49 -23.52
C GLU A 463 -0.52 -20.61 -22.30
N PRO A 464 0.78 -20.45 -21.94
CA PRO A 464 1.18 -19.71 -20.76
C PRO A 464 0.89 -18.21 -20.90
N ALA A 465 0.31 -17.63 -19.85
CA ALA A 465 -0.04 -16.22 -19.81
C ALA A 465 1.19 -15.40 -19.42
N LYS A 466 1.59 -14.48 -20.30
CA LYS A 466 2.71 -13.57 -20.10
C LYS A 466 2.20 -12.33 -19.37
N PHE A 467 2.44 -12.26 -18.06
CA PHE A 467 2.11 -11.08 -17.24
C PHE A 467 3.07 -9.92 -17.52
N VAL A 468 2.92 -9.32 -18.70
CA VAL A 468 3.62 -8.14 -19.18
C VAL A 468 2.58 -7.14 -19.65
N TYR A 469 2.78 -5.87 -19.37
CA TYR A 469 1.96 -4.80 -19.96
C TYR A 469 2.81 -3.71 -20.58
N THR A 470 2.29 -3.12 -21.66
CA THR A 470 2.82 -1.90 -22.23
C THR A 470 2.23 -0.71 -21.50
N ASN A 471 3.11 0.14 -20.98
CA ASN A 471 2.77 1.46 -20.45
C ASN A 471 2.29 2.33 -21.62
N MET A 472 1.04 2.78 -21.57
CA MET A 472 0.42 3.56 -22.66
C MET A 472 0.95 4.98 -22.78
N LYS A 473 1.65 5.49 -21.76
CA LYS A 473 2.23 6.84 -21.72
C LYS A 473 3.66 6.86 -22.24
N THR A 474 4.46 5.86 -21.88
CA THR A 474 5.89 5.79 -22.22
C THR A 474 6.22 4.80 -23.34
N GLY A 475 5.33 3.84 -23.62
CA GLY A 475 5.57 2.72 -24.54
C GLY A 475 6.43 1.60 -23.94
N GLU A 476 6.90 1.73 -22.70
CA GLU A 476 7.75 0.75 -22.03
C GLU A 476 6.99 -0.54 -21.71
N GLN A 477 7.65 -1.69 -21.83
CA GLN A 477 7.10 -2.97 -21.39
C GLN A 477 7.52 -3.27 -19.95
N VAL A 478 6.52 -3.48 -19.08
CA VAL A 478 6.72 -3.81 -17.67
C VAL A 478 6.38 -5.28 -17.43
N LYS A 479 7.35 -6.05 -16.96
CA LYS A 479 7.17 -7.45 -16.55
C LYS A 479 6.73 -7.51 -15.09
N VAL A 480 5.61 -8.17 -14.84
CA VAL A 480 5.07 -8.36 -13.48
C VAL A 480 5.56 -9.68 -12.91
N GLN A 481 6.05 -9.65 -11.68
CA GLN A 481 6.56 -10.79 -10.93
C GLN A 481 5.97 -10.81 -9.52
N THR A 482 5.78 -11.99 -8.95
CA THR A 482 5.35 -12.12 -7.55
C THR A 482 6.58 -12.05 -6.63
N LEU A 483 6.40 -11.46 -5.45
CA LEU A 483 7.49 -11.26 -4.50
C LEU A 483 8.06 -12.61 -4.03
N GLU A 484 7.20 -13.60 -3.77
CA GLU A 484 7.61 -14.93 -3.36
C GLU A 484 8.38 -15.72 -4.44
N ALA A 485 8.12 -15.46 -5.73
CA ALA A 485 8.91 -16.05 -6.81
C ALA A 485 10.33 -15.44 -6.86
N LEU A 486 10.42 -14.11 -6.74
CA LEU A 486 11.70 -13.39 -6.69
C LEU A 486 12.57 -13.85 -5.50
N GLU A 487 11.97 -14.01 -4.32
CA GLU A 487 12.67 -14.45 -3.10
C GLU A 487 13.22 -15.88 -3.19
N ASN A 488 12.56 -16.74 -3.97
CA ASN A 488 12.90 -18.16 -4.05
C ASN A 488 13.61 -18.53 -5.35
N GLY A 489 14.02 -17.55 -6.15
CA GLY A 489 14.72 -17.78 -7.43
C GLY A 489 13.90 -18.59 -8.42
N ILE A 490 12.58 -18.45 -8.39
CA ILE A 490 11.68 -19.13 -9.32
C ILE A 490 11.62 -18.28 -10.59
N GLU A 491 12.39 -18.68 -11.60
CA GLU A 491 12.31 -18.08 -12.94
C GLU A 491 11.01 -18.52 -13.63
N ASP A 492 10.40 -17.62 -14.42
CA ASP A 492 9.29 -17.98 -15.30
C ASP A 492 9.81 -18.96 -16.36
N LYS A 493 9.67 -20.27 -16.11
CA LYS A 493 10.11 -21.34 -17.04
C LYS A 493 9.42 -21.31 -18.41
N TYR A 494 8.46 -20.40 -18.63
CA TYR A 494 7.53 -20.44 -19.75
C TYR A 494 7.59 -19.18 -20.64
N ILE A 495 8.61 -18.32 -20.48
CA ILE A 495 8.72 -17.06 -21.24
C ILE A 495 9.71 -17.14 -22.41
N ASP A 496 10.66 -18.10 -22.40
CA ASP A 496 11.79 -18.11 -23.35
C ASP A 496 12.03 -19.46 -24.09
N GLU A 497 11.00 -20.25 -24.38
CA GLU A 497 11.13 -21.34 -25.37
C GLU A 497 10.55 -20.85 -26.71
N GLU A 498 11.43 -20.36 -27.60
CA GLU A 498 11.15 -20.45 -29.04
C GLU A 498 10.90 -21.94 -29.34
N PRO A 499 9.81 -22.31 -30.03
CA PRO A 499 9.53 -23.71 -30.31
C PRO A 499 10.65 -24.28 -31.17
N GLU A 500 11.42 -25.23 -30.63
CA GLU A 500 12.34 -26.01 -31.44
C GLU A 500 11.54 -26.71 -32.56
N PRO A 501 12.07 -26.76 -33.79
CA PRO A 501 11.40 -27.41 -34.89
C PRO A 501 11.23 -28.89 -34.55
N ALA A 502 9.98 -29.36 -34.61
CA ALA A 502 9.62 -30.74 -34.33
C ALA A 502 10.48 -31.71 -35.15
N GLU A 503 11.30 -32.52 -34.46
CA GLU A 503 11.96 -33.66 -35.09
C GLU A 503 10.88 -34.69 -35.48
N GLU A 504 10.90 -35.07 -36.77
CA GLU A 504 10.05 -36.10 -37.34
C GLU A 504 10.31 -37.44 -36.62
N VAL A 505 9.28 -37.95 -35.95
CA VAL A 505 9.31 -39.26 -35.30
C VAL A 505 9.15 -40.33 -36.39
N ASP A 506 10.26 -40.94 -36.79
CA ASP A 506 10.24 -42.15 -37.60
C ASP A 506 9.84 -43.35 -36.72
N ASN A 507 8.77 -44.03 -37.14
CA ASN A 507 8.21 -45.19 -36.47
C ASN A 507 8.99 -46.45 -36.87
N GLU A 508 9.76 -47.05 -35.95
CA GLU A 508 10.13 -48.47 -36.04
C GLU A 508 9.84 -49.25 -34.76
N ILE A 509 9.32 -50.46 -35.00
CA ILE A 509 8.65 -51.39 -34.08
C ILE A 509 9.70 -52.18 -33.26
N PRO A 510 9.54 -52.38 -31.94
CA PRO A 510 10.46 -53.22 -31.18
C PRO A 510 10.01 -54.69 -31.13
N THR A 511 10.90 -55.59 -31.56
CA THR A 511 10.83 -57.02 -31.26
C THR A 511 11.69 -57.39 -30.03
N VAL A 512 11.15 -58.33 -29.26
CA VAL A 512 11.54 -58.84 -27.94
C VAL A 512 12.88 -59.58 -27.88
N GLY A 513 13.63 -59.45 -26.77
CA GLY A 513 14.45 -60.57 -26.24
C GLY A 513 15.71 -60.28 -25.40
N LYS A 514 15.62 -60.61 -24.10
CA LYS A 514 16.62 -61.22 -23.17
C LYS A 514 17.81 -60.42 -22.56
N GLU A 515 17.66 -60.27 -21.23
CA GLU A 515 18.58 -60.62 -20.11
C GLU A 515 19.96 -59.93 -19.90
N PRO A 516 20.43 -59.86 -18.63
CA PRO A 516 21.13 -58.71 -18.07
C PRO A 516 22.62 -58.95 -17.81
N ALA A 517 23.45 -57.92 -17.93
CA ALA A 517 24.75 -57.85 -17.24
C ALA A 517 25.38 -56.46 -17.30
N ALA A 518 26.11 -56.15 -16.22
CA ALA A 518 27.20 -55.19 -16.08
C ALA A 518 26.85 -53.71 -15.85
N GLU A 519 27.02 -53.31 -14.59
CA GLU A 519 27.34 -51.94 -14.19
C GLU A 519 28.55 -51.40 -14.97
N PRO A 520 28.51 -50.17 -15.51
CA PRO A 520 29.72 -49.43 -15.80
C PRO A 520 29.99 -48.42 -14.68
N SER A 521 31.18 -48.60 -14.10
CA SER A 521 32.04 -47.64 -13.44
C SER A 521 31.65 -46.16 -13.51
N LYS A 522 31.61 -45.54 -12.32
CA LYS A 522 31.67 -44.08 -12.10
C LYS A 522 32.79 -43.44 -12.93
N GLU A 523 32.43 -42.81 -14.04
CA GLU A 523 33.26 -41.75 -14.61
C GLU A 523 33.21 -40.57 -13.65
N VAL A 524 34.39 -40.16 -13.19
CA VAL A 524 34.60 -38.96 -12.41
C VAL A 524 34.22 -37.79 -13.30
N GLU A 525 33.06 -37.18 -13.05
CA GLU A 525 32.72 -35.87 -13.59
C GLU A 525 33.86 -34.90 -13.25
N GLN A 526 34.67 -34.58 -14.26
CA GLN A 526 35.54 -33.42 -14.20
C GLN A 526 34.63 -32.22 -14.00
N THR A 527 34.70 -31.65 -12.79
CA THR A 527 34.01 -30.42 -12.43
C THR A 527 34.34 -29.35 -13.47
N ARG A 528 33.35 -29.03 -14.33
CA ARG A 528 33.44 -27.88 -15.24
C ARG A 528 33.81 -26.67 -14.39
N ARG A 529 34.95 -26.04 -14.68
CA ARG A 529 35.37 -24.79 -14.02
C ARG A 529 34.18 -23.80 -14.02
N PRO A 530 33.87 -23.14 -12.89
CA PRO A 530 32.78 -22.18 -12.86
C PRO A 530 33.06 -21.08 -13.89
N ARG A 531 32.16 -20.94 -14.88
CA ARG A 531 32.22 -19.84 -15.86
C ARG A 531 32.07 -18.53 -15.09
N ILE A 532 33.08 -17.66 -15.16
CA ILE A 532 33.00 -16.28 -14.65
C ILE A 532 31.82 -15.61 -15.37
N LYS A 533 30.82 -15.16 -14.61
CA LYS A 533 29.70 -14.38 -15.17
C LYS A 533 30.26 -13.04 -15.64
N PRO A 534 30.04 -12.63 -16.90
CA PRO A 534 30.46 -11.30 -17.33
C PRO A 534 29.70 -10.24 -16.55
N LEU A 535 30.41 -9.27 -15.97
CA LEU A 535 29.82 -8.10 -15.32
C LEU A 535 29.07 -7.27 -16.37
N ARG A 536 27.90 -6.74 -16.01
CA ARG A 536 27.02 -6.01 -16.93
C ARG A 536 26.60 -4.69 -16.31
N GLU A 537 26.58 -3.66 -17.13
CA GLU A 537 25.88 -2.42 -16.78
C GLU A 537 24.38 -2.69 -16.68
N GLY A 538 23.68 -1.87 -15.90
CA GLY A 538 22.23 -1.96 -15.82
C GLY A 538 21.66 -1.42 -14.54
N LEU A 539 20.35 -1.62 -14.40
CA LEU A 539 19.55 -1.13 -13.29
C LEU A 539 18.86 -2.31 -12.60
N LYS A 540 18.96 -2.36 -11.28
CA LYS A 540 18.32 -3.37 -10.43
C LYS A 540 17.40 -2.66 -9.44
N THR A 541 16.09 -2.87 -9.60
CA THR A 541 15.07 -2.34 -8.69
C THR A 541 14.64 -3.43 -7.71
N ILE A 542 14.71 -3.11 -6.43
CA ILE A 542 14.28 -3.96 -5.33
C ILE A 542 12.95 -3.45 -4.79
N ARG A 543 12.00 -4.37 -4.61
CA ARG A 543 10.66 -4.05 -4.15
C ARG A 543 10.57 -3.97 -2.63
N MET A 544 9.61 -3.20 -2.15
CA MET A 544 9.26 -3.17 -0.73
C MET A 544 8.87 -4.56 -0.24
N ASN A 545 9.31 -4.92 0.97
CA ASN A 545 9.20 -6.25 1.60
C ASN A 545 10.05 -7.37 1.02
N GLN A 546 10.73 -7.19 -0.12
CA GLN A 546 11.51 -8.25 -0.74
C GLN A 546 12.62 -8.74 0.20
N LYS A 547 12.70 -10.06 0.40
CA LYS A 547 13.80 -10.73 1.10
C LYS A 547 14.80 -11.36 0.12
N GLY A 548 15.86 -11.98 0.64
CA GLY A 548 16.90 -12.63 -0.15
C GLY A 548 17.90 -11.68 -0.81
N VAL A 549 17.76 -10.37 -0.59
CA VAL A 549 18.70 -9.36 -1.09
C VAL A 549 19.78 -9.13 -0.03
N THR A 550 21.04 -9.35 -0.41
CA THR A 550 22.23 -9.15 0.42
C THR A 550 23.23 -8.26 -0.31
N TYR A 551 24.19 -7.66 0.40
CA TYR A 551 25.27 -6.92 -0.27
C TYR A 551 26.09 -7.80 -1.20
N ASN A 552 26.34 -9.05 -0.82
CA ASN A 552 26.97 -10.01 -1.72
C ASN A 552 26.14 -10.21 -3.01
N SER A 553 24.82 -10.38 -2.91
CA SER A 553 23.95 -10.53 -4.09
C SER A 553 23.84 -9.27 -4.97
N LEU A 554 24.20 -8.10 -4.44
CA LEU A 554 24.17 -6.83 -5.15
C LEU A 554 25.53 -6.47 -5.74
N PHE A 555 26.62 -6.71 -5.00
CA PHE A 555 27.93 -6.14 -5.29
C PHE A 555 29.04 -7.18 -5.37
N GLY A 556 28.83 -8.40 -4.86
CA GLY A 556 29.88 -9.42 -4.70
C GLY A 556 30.62 -9.76 -6.00
N ASP A 557 29.91 -9.87 -7.12
CA ASP A 557 30.55 -10.10 -8.42
C ASP A 557 31.43 -8.92 -8.86
N TYR A 558 31.05 -7.67 -8.54
CA TYR A 558 31.81 -6.46 -8.87
C TYR A 558 33.03 -6.26 -7.98
N PHE A 559 32.99 -6.80 -6.76
CA PHE A 559 34.06 -6.69 -5.76
C PHE A 559 35.28 -7.58 -6.02
N ARG A 560 35.15 -8.64 -6.83
CA ARG A 560 36.20 -9.67 -6.96
C ARG A 560 37.57 -9.10 -7.29
N SER A 561 37.66 -8.28 -8.33
CA SER A 561 38.93 -7.73 -8.81
C SER A 561 39.27 -6.35 -8.24
N ALA A 562 38.43 -5.79 -7.37
CA ALA A 562 38.63 -4.46 -6.80
C ALA A 562 39.59 -4.51 -5.61
N ARG A 563 40.49 -3.53 -5.51
CA ARG A 563 41.41 -3.36 -4.37
C ARG A 563 41.17 -2.07 -3.62
N SER A 564 40.85 -0.99 -4.33
CA SER A 564 40.45 0.29 -3.75
C SER A 564 38.97 0.57 -3.99
N ILE A 565 38.27 0.84 -2.89
CA ILE A 565 36.83 1.02 -2.83
C ILE A 565 36.56 2.36 -2.14
N THR A 566 35.82 3.24 -2.80
CA THR A 566 35.33 4.49 -2.20
C THR A 566 33.82 4.43 -2.06
N ILE A 567 33.31 4.63 -0.85
CA ILE A 567 31.90 4.62 -0.50
C ILE A 567 31.50 6.04 -0.09
N THR A 568 30.55 6.62 -0.80
CA THR A 568 29.94 7.91 -0.44
C THR A 568 28.51 7.65 -0.02
N ASP A 569 28.20 7.87 1.26
CA ASP A 569 26.84 7.76 1.81
C ASP A 569 26.67 8.72 3.00
N PRO A 570 25.87 9.79 2.86
CA PRO A 570 25.74 10.81 3.90
C PRO A 570 25.00 10.33 5.15
N TYR A 571 24.43 9.13 5.13
CA TYR A 571 23.60 8.62 6.22
C TYR A 571 24.28 7.52 7.03
N ILE A 572 25.60 7.35 7.00
CA ILE A 572 26.26 6.44 7.95
C ILE A 572 26.40 7.18 9.29
N ARG A 573 25.30 7.22 10.07
CA ARG A 573 25.18 8.03 11.31
C ARG A 573 24.75 7.25 12.55
N ALA A 574 23.81 6.32 12.38
CA ALA A 574 23.21 5.56 13.46
C ALA A 574 23.85 4.17 13.59
N PRO A 575 23.79 3.53 14.77
CA PRO A 575 24.43 2.22 14.99
C PRO A 575 24.07 1.16 13.94
N PHE A 576 22.80 1.06 13.51
CA PHE A 576 22.38 0.10 12.48
C PHE A 576 22.95 0.41 11.08
N GLN A 577 23.27 1.67 10.79
CA GLN A 577 23.90 2.08 9.52
C GLN A 577 25.39 1.76 9.53
N ILE A 578 26.03 1.88 10.70
CA ILE A 578 27.41 1.43 10.91
C ILE A 578 27.50 -0.10 10.78
N PHE A 579 26.54 -0.85 11.34
CA PHE A 579 26.46 -2.30 11.11
C PHE A 579 26.29 -2.64 9.62
N ASN A 580 25.48 -1.88 8.89
CA ASN A 580 25.35 -2.04 7.43
C ASN A 580 26.68 -1.81 6.70
N LEU A 581 27.47 -0.80 7.09
CA LEU A 581 28.82 -0.59 6.56
C LEU A 581 29.73 -1.79 6.84
N MET A 582 29.75 -2.28 8.09
CA MET A 582 30.58 -3.44 8.45
C MET A 582 30.19 -4.71 7.69
N GLU A 583 28.89 -4.95 7.48
CA GLU A 583 28.44 -6.09 6.67
C GLU A 583 28.79 -5.95 5.18
N LEU A 584 28.85 -4.72 4.67
CA LEU A 584 29.34 -4.46 3.30
C LEU A 584 30.83 -4.78 3.20
N ILE A 585 31.64 -4.30 4.15
CA ILE A 585 33.09 -4.58 4.20
C ILE A 585 33.33 -6.08 4.36
N ALA A 586 32.54 -6.77 5.20
CA ALA A 586 32.60 -8.22 5.31
C ALA A 586 32.29 -8.92 3.98
N SER A 587 31.26 -8.46 3.26
CA SER A 587 30.90 -8.99 1.93
C SER A 587 32.00 -8.73 0.89
N LEU A 588 32.61 -7.54 0.92
CA LEU A 588 33.74 -7.16 0.08
C LEU A 588 34.92 -8.11 0.32
N ARG A 589 35.29 -8.32 1.59
CA ARG A 589 36.37 -9.24 1.96
C ARG A 589 36.09 -10.68 1.55
N GLU A 590 34.86 -11.16 1.72
CA GLU A 590 34.47 -12.52 1.35
C GLU A 590 34.55 -12.75 -0.18
N CYS A 591 34.23 -11.73 -0.98
CA CYS A 591 34.16 -11.85 -2.43
C CYS A 591 35.46 -11.48 -3.15
N SER A 592 36.34 -10.69 -2.53
CA SER A 592 37.56 -10.19 -3.17
C SER A 592 38.56 -11.32 -3.43
N ASP A 593 39.24 -11.25 -4.58
CA ASP A 593 40.41 -12.06 -4.88
C ASP A 593 41.64 -11.64 -4.06
N PHE A 594 41.59 -10.48 -3.38
CA PHE A 594 42.66 -9.87 -2.60
C PHE A 594 42.20 -9.46 -1.18
N PRO A 595 41.68 -10.38 -0.35
CA PRO A 595 40.98 -10.06 0.90
C PRO A 595 41.84 -9.39 1.99
N GLU A 596 43.17 -9.43 1.87
CA GLU A 596 44.15 -8.88 2.83
C GLU A 596 44.89 -7.65 2.26
N GLU A 597 44.52 -7.16 1.08
CA GLU A 597 45.12 -5.99 0.40
C GLU A 597 44.05 -4.96 0.00
N LEU A 598 42.98 -4.84 0.80
CA LEU A 598 41.86 -3.94 0.50
C LEU A 598 42.10 -2.54 1.09
N SER A 599 41.73 -1.52 0.32
CA SER A 599 41.67 -0.13 0.76
C SER A 599 40.24 0.39 0.64
N VAL A 600 39.63 0.74 1.77
CA VAL A 600 38.25 1.22 1.86
C VAL A 600 38.25 2.67 2.36
N HIS A 601 37.74 3.58 1.55
CA HIS A 601 37.50 4.97 1.92
C HIS A 601 36.00 5.22 2.08
N VAL A 602 35.58 5.81 3.21
CA VAL A 602 34.18 6.17 3.48
C VAL A 602 34.03 7.68 3.62
N SER A 603 33.28 8.30 2.73
CA SER A 603 32.80 9.67 2.89
C SER A 603 31.36 9.64 3.40
N THR A 604 31.11 10.28 4.56
CA THR A 604 29.77 10.39 5.19
C THR A 604 29.49 11.84 5.60
N GLN A 605 28.42 12.07 6.34
CA GLN A 605 28.09 13.35 6.96
C GLN A 605 27.50 13.10 8.35
N ASN A 606 27.75 14.00 9.31
CA ASN A 606 27.10 13.98 10.62
C ASN A 606 26.91 15.41 11.15
N ASP A 607 26.06 15.58 12.18
CA ASP A 607 25.89 16.87 12.86
C ASP A 607 27.20 17.22 13.60
N GLU A 608 27.63 18.49 13.58
CA GLU A 608 28.92 18.92 14.16
C GLU A 608 29.13 18.44 15.61
N GLU A 609 28.06 18.42 16.41
CA GLU A 609 28.07 17.97 17.81
C GLU A 609 28.34 16.45 17.96
N LYS A 610 28.03 15.65 16.94
CA LYS A 610 28.17 14.18 16.93
C LYS A 610 29.40 13.68 16.18
N ILE A 611 30.11 14.57 15.48
CA ILE A 611 31.34 14.22 14.77
C ILE A 611 32.38 13.58 15.72
N PRO A 612 32.64 14.10 16.93
CA PRO A 612 33.61 13.48 17.84
C PRO A 612 33.27 12.02 18.20
N GLU A 613 32.02 11.73 18.55
CA GLU A 613 31.56 10.35 18.84
C GLU A 613 31.70 9.42 17.63
N MET A 614 31.46 9.96 16.43
CA MET A 614 31.61 9.20 15.19
C MET A 614 33.09 8.94 14.84
N ILE A 615 33.98 9.90 15.10
CA ILE A 615 35.44 9.73 14.96
C ILE A 615 35.90 8.58 15.84
N ASP A 616 35.52 8.57 17.12
CA ASP A 616 35.87 7.48 18.04
C ASP A 616 35.38 6.11 17.52
N THR A 617 34.17 6.08 16.94
CA THR A 617 33.60 4.86 16.37
C THR A 617 34.35 4.40 15.12
N PHE A 618 34.69 5.31 14.21
CA PHE A 618 35.38 4.99 12.95
C PHE A 618 36.86 4.70 13.15
N ASP A 619 37.52 5.32 14.14
CA ASP A 619 38.88 4.95 14.54
C ASP A 619 38.88 3.54 15.16
N GLY A 620 37.87 3.18 15.96
CA GLY A 620 37.71 1.80 16.44
C GLY A 620 37.55 0.78 15.30
N ILE A 621 36.75 1.11 14.27
CA ILE A 621 36.60 0.29 13.06
C ILE A 621 37.93 0.19 12.30
N LYS A 622 38.66 1.29 12.20
CA LYS A 622 39.96 1.35 11.53
C LYS A 622 40.96 0.39 12.18
N ASP A 623 41.09 0.43 13.50
CA ASP A 623 42.00 -0.42 14.27
C ASP A 623 41.60 -1.91 14.14
N GLU A 624 40.30 -2.22 14.16
CA GLU A 624 39.81 -3.59 13.96
C GLU A 624 40.15 -4.11 12.55
N LEU A 625 39.87 -3.32 11.52
CA LEU A 625 40.07 -3.69 10.11
C LEU A 625 41.55 -3.83 9.74
N GLU A 626 42.44 -3.07 10.38
CA GLU A 626 43.90 -3.19 10.20
C GLU A 626 44.39 -4.61 10.53
N SER A 627 43.83 -5.24 11.57
CA SER A 627 44.15 -6.63 11.93
C SER A 627 43.78 -7.68 10.87
N TYR A 628 42.90 -7.31 9.93
CA TYR A 628 42.48 -8.12 8.79
C TYR A 628 43.17 -7.76 7.46
N GLY A 629 44.14 -6.84 7.48
CA GLY A 629 44.83 -6.35 6.28
C GLY A 629 44.03 -5.34 5.47
N ILE A 630 43.01 -4.72 6.06
CA ILE A 630 42.15 -3.75 5.37
C ILE A 630 42.53 -2.34 5.81
N THR A 631 42.99 -1.52 4.87
CA THR A 631 43.25 -0.09 5.10
C THR A 631 41.92 0.66 5.09
N PHE A 632 41.50 1.19 6.23
CA PHE A 632 40.28 1.97 6.35
C PHE A 632 40.58 3.46 6.56
N THR A 633 39.94 4.31 5.76
CA THR A 633 40.01 5.77 5.89
C THR A 633 38.62 6.37 5.75
N TYR A 634 38.41 7.56 6.32
CA TYR A 634 37.11 8.20 6.27
C TYR A 634 37.20 9.73 6.27
N ASP A 635 36.14 10.39 5.80
CA ASP A 635 35.90 11.80 6.00
C ASP A 635 34.39 12.13 6.14
N PHE A 636 34.10 13.38 6.48
CA PHE A 636 32.74 13.89 6.68
C PHE A 636 32.30 14.84 5.55
N LYS A 637 32.78 14.62 4.32
CA LYS A 637 32.57 15.52 3.17
C LYS A 637 31.47 15.06 2.22
N ALA A 638 30.75 13.98 2.52
CA ALA A 638 29.71 13.50 1.63
C ALA A 638 28.60 14.54 1.49
N ASP A 639 28.15 14.72 0.26
CA ASP A 639 27.04 15.58 -0.08
C ASP A 639 25.71 14.80 -0.04
N HIS A 640 24.84 14.96 -1.03
CA HIS A 640 23.59 14.21 -1.09
C HIS A 640 23.68 12.91 -1.88
N ASP A 641 24.76 12.72 -2.64
CA ASP A 641 24.92 11.61 -3.56
C ASP A 641 25.37 10.34 -2.83
N ARG A 642 25.02 9.19 -3.42
CA ARG A 642 25.17 7.87 -2.80
C ARG A 642 25.71 6.90 -3.82
N TRP A 643 26.95 6.49 -3.66
CA TRP A 643 27.59 5.59 -4.62
C TRP A 643 28.77 4.82 -4.02
N ILE A 644 29.12 3.73 -4.70
CA ILE A 644 30.33 2.95 -4.46
C ILE A 644 31.17 3.00 -5.74
N GLN A 645 32.40 3.51 -5.64
CA GLN A 645 33.36 3.54 -6.73
C GLN A 645 34.42 2.47 -6.49
N LEU A 646 34.72 1.70 -7.53
CA LEU A 646 35.70 0.64 -7.54
C LEU A 646 36.83 0.99 -8.51
N ASP A 647 38.06 0.67 -8.14
CA ASP A 647 39.26 0.88 -8.97
C ASP A 647 39.34 -0.02 -10.21
N ASN A 648 38.47 -1.04 -10.30
CA ASN A 648 38.28 -1.85 -11.51
C ASN A 648 37.34 -1.19 -12.54
N GLY A 649 37.04 0.10 -12.37
CA GLY A 649 36.32 0.94 -13.31
C GLY A 649 34.79 0.86 -13.19
N TRP A 650 34.26 0.44 -12.04
CA TRP A 650 32.81 0.38 -11.80
C TRP A 650 32.34 1.42 -10.79
N LYS A 651 31.29 2.16 -11.13
CA LYS A 651 30.55 3.08 -10.24
C LYS A 651 29.15 2.53 -10.03
N ILE A 652 28.76 2.35 -8.77
CA ILE A 652 27.46 1.78 -8.38
C ILE A 652 26.65 2.86 -7.65
N LEU A 653 25.58 3.35 -8.28
CA LEU A 653 24.72 4.39 -7.69
C LEU A 653 23.60 3.76 -6.85
N LEU A 654 23.35 4.34 -5.68
CA LEU A 654 22.43 3.80 -4.67
C LEU A 654 21.38 4.84 -4.28
N THR A 655 20.13 4.65 -4.70
CA THR A 655 19.05 5.60 -4.34
C THR A 655 18.85 5.78 -2.83
N ARG A 656 19.12 4.76 -2.01
CA ARG A 656 19.00 4.79 -0.54
C ARG A 656 20.32 4.70 0.23
N GLY A 657 21.45 4.64 -0.48
CA GLY A 657 22.73 4.29 0.17
C GLY A 657 22.70 2.85 0.70
N LEU A 658 23.33 2.63 1.85
CA LEU A 658 23.41 1.33 2.51
C LEU A 658 22.21 1.02 3.42
N ASP A 659 21.36 2.00 3.75
CA ASP A 659 20.17 1.79 4.60
C ASP A 659 18.95 1.23 3.82
N ILE A 660 19.14 0.03 3.27
CA ILE A 660 18.20 -0.65 2.39
C ILE A 660 17.21 -1.58 3.11
N TYR A 661 17.45 -1.91 4.37
CA TYR A 661 16.64 -2.86 5.13
C TYR A 661 15.58 -2.18 6.02
N ASP A 662 14.47 -2.88 6.26
CA ASP A 662 13.51 -2.50 7.29
C ASP A 662 14.02 -2.83 8.69
N LYS A 663 13.48 -2.11 9.68
CA LYS A 663 13.72 -2.40 11.09
C LYS A 663 13.20 -3.81 11.43
N PHE A 664 14.03 -4.61 12.09
CA PHE A 664 13.68 -5.95 12.59
C PHE A 664 13.58 -5.95 14.12
N GLU A 665 12.88 -6.95 14.68
CA GLU A 665 12.72 -7.10 16.13
C GLU A 665 14.00 -7.63 16.80
N ARG A 666 14.13 -7.41 18.12
CA ARG A 666 15.25 -7.94 18.92
C ARG A 666 15.20 -9.48 18.91
N TYR A 667 16.36 -10.13 18.70
CA TYR A 667 16.52 -11.59 18.70
C TYR A 667 15.80 -12.30 17.54
N THR A 668 16.10 -11.91 16.30
CA THR A 668 15.52 -12.53 15.10
C THR A 668 16.61 -13.06 14.15
N LEU A 669 16.28 -14.04 13.30
CA LEU A 669 17.22 -14.48 12.25
C LEU A 669 17.58 -13.34 11.30
N ALA A 670 16.66 -12.40 11.06
CA ALA A 670 16.91 -11.18 10.30
C ALA A 670 18.02 -10.33 10.91
N GLN A 671 18.25 -10.38 12.23
CA GLN A 671 19.38 -9.69 12.85
C GLN A 671 20.72 -10.30 12.40
N ILE A 672 20.79 -11.62 12.25
CA ILE A 672 22.03 -12.37 11.98
C ILE A 672 22.28 -12.52 10.47
N ARG A 673 21.24 -12.69 9.66
CA ARG A 673 21.34 -12.96 8.22
C ARG A 673 20.63 -11.90 7.40
N GLN A 674 21.37 -11.23 6.52
CA GLN A 674 20.81 -10.24 5.58
C GLN A 674 19.71 -10.83 4.70
N SER A 675 19.84 -12.08 4.25
CA SER A 675 18.86 -12.74 3.38
C SER A 675 17.46 -12.86 4.02
N GLU A 676 17.37 -12.80 5.35
CA GLU A 676 16.09 -12.88 6.09
C GLU A 676 15.46 -11.49 6.33
N ARG A 677 16.19 -10.41 6.04
CA ARG A 677 15.71 -9.02 6.22
C ARG A 677 14.77 -8.63 5.07
N ARG A 678 13.70 -7.93 5.42
CA ARG A 678 12.83 -7.27 4.44
C ARG A 678 13.51 -6.00 3.95
N CYS A 679 13.48 -5.75 2.65
CA CYS A 679 14.00 -4.53 2.06
C CYS A 679 12.95 -3.43 1.99
N ARG A 680 13.42 -2.18 2.10
CA ARG A 680 12.69 -1.02 1.58
C ARG A 680 12.76 -1.04 0.05
N ALA A 681 11.90 -0.28 -0.63
CA ALA A 681 12.04 -0.12 -2.07
C ALA A 681 13.28 0.75 -2.39
N PHE A 682 14.14 0.29 -3.29
CA PHE A 682 15.31 1.03 -3.76
C PHE A 682 15.77 0.54 -5.12
N THR A 683 16.55 1.37 -5.79
CA THR A 683 17.21 1.06 -7.07
C THR A 683 18.72 1.18 -6.94
N VAL A 684 19.41 0.24 -7.59
CA VAL A 684 20.87 0.20 -7.78
C VAL A 684 21.17 0.33 -9.26
N THR A 685 22.09 1.21 -9.63
CA THR A 685 22.55 1.37 -11.02
C THR A 685 24.03 1.04 -11.11
N TYR A 686 24.40 0.17 -12.03
CA TYR A 686 25.77 -0.28 -12.27
C TYR A 686 26.30 0.40 -13.54
N LEU A 687 27.37 1.18 -13.40
CA LEU A 687 28.00 1.94 -14.48
C LEU A 687 29.47 1.54 -14.61
N LYS A 688 29.98 1.48 -15.84
CA LYS A 688 31.39 1.26 -16.12
C LYS A 688 32.05 2.53 -16.66
N GLU A 689 33.27 2.80 -16.22
CA GLU A 689 34.09 3.90 -16.72
C GLU A 689 34.25 3.84 -18.25
N GLY A 690 33.99 4.97 -18.90
CA GLY A 690 34.05 5.13 -20.36
C GLY A 690 32.80 4.69 -21.11
N SER A 691 31.66 4.43 -20.44
CA SER A 691 30.39 4.16 -21.13
C SER A 691 29.58 5.43 -21.41
N ASP A 692 28.81 5.41 -22.52
CA ASP A 692 27.86 6.47 -22.89
C ASP A 692 26.88 6.81 -21.75
N LEU A 693 26.51 5.82 -20.92
CA LEU A 693 25.66 6.03 -19.75
C LEU A 693 26.38 6.81 -18.65
N MET A 694 27.66 6.53 -18.40
CA MET A 694 28.44 7.26 -17.42
C MET A 694 28.72 8.69 -17.88
N GLU A 695 29.02 8.91 -19.16
CA GLU A 695 29.23 10.26 -19.73
C GLU A 695 27.96 11.12 -19.65
N LYS A 696 26.78 10.55 -19.92
CA LYS A 696 25.50 11.27 -19.75
C LYS A 696 25.20 11.58 -18.29
N THR A 697 25.53 10.66 -17.39
CA THR A 697 25.30 10.82 -15.94
C THR A 697 26.26 11.83 -15.35
N SER A 698 27.54 11.79 -15.71
CA SER A 698 28.56 12.74 -15.26
C SER A 698 28.28 14.15 -15.77
N LEU A 699 27.82 14.30 -17.02
CA LEU A 699 27.39 15.59 -17.57
C LEU A 699 26.18 16.13 -16.79
N ALA A 700 25.22 15.28 -16.42
CA ALA A 700 24.08 15.67 -15.60
C ALA A 700 24.48 16.05 -14.16
N GLU A 701 25.42 15.32 -13.55
CA GLU A 701 26.02 15.62 -12.24
C GLU A 701 26.79 16.96 -12.27
N GLU A 702 27.61 17.20 -13.31
CA GLU A 702 28.36 18.44 -13.50
C GLU A 702 27.42 19.65 -13.67
N VAL A 703 26.36 19.48 -14.47
CA VAL A 703 25.33 20.51 -14.66
C VAL A 703 24.64 20.83 -13.33
N LYS A 704 24.28 19.80 -12.55
CA LYS A 704 23.62 19.99 -11.25
C LYS A 704 24.54 20.69 -10.25
N ALA A 705 25.80 20.27 -10.15
CA ALA A 705 26.79 20.84 -9.23
C ALA A 705 27.12 22.31 -9.55
N ASN A 706 27.11 22.69 -10.83
CA ASN A 706 27.42 24.05 -11.29
C ASN A 706 26.19 24.90 -11.63
N SER A 707 25.02 24.53 -11.08
CA SER A 707 23.76 25.26 -11.30
C SER A 707 23.21 25.89 -10.03
N LEU A 708 22.74 27.14 -10.15
CA LEU A 708 21.96 27.79 -9.10
C LEU A 708 20.47 27.65 -9.40
N TYR A 709 19.73 27.01 -8.50
CA TYR A 709 18.28 26.91 -8.62
C TYR A 709 17.57 28.21 -8.22
N LEU A 710 16.75 28.76 -9.11
CA LEU A 710 15.98 29.98 -8.88
C LEU A 710 14.51 29.81 -9.30
N PRO A 711 13.54 30.00 -8.37
CA PRO A 711 12.15 30.15 -8.75
C PRO A 711 11.92 31.51 -9.43
N ILE A 712 11.14 31.53 -10.51
CA ILE A 712 10.75 32.75 -11.24
C ILE A 712 9.26 32.78 -11.59
N LYS A 713 8.74 33.97 -11.87
CA LYS A 713 7.39 34.16 -12.39
C LYS A 713 7.33 33.72 -13.87
N GLN A 714 6.16 33.24 -14.30
CA GLN A 714 5.93 32.79 -15.67
C GLN A 714 6.32 33.84 -16.72
N GLU A 715 5.94 35.12 -16.49
CA GLU A 715 6.28 36.23 -17.40
C GLU A 715 7.78 36.40 -17.64
N TYR A 716 8.61 36.22 -16.61
CA TYR A 716 10.07 36.31 -16.73
C TYR A 716 10.66 35.04 -17.31
N PHE A 717 10.08 33.88 -17.01
CA PHE A 717 10.49 32.61 -17.61
C PHE A 717 10.32 32.65 -19.14
N ASP A 718 9.15 33.08 -19.61
CA ASP A 718 8.86 33.19 -21.03
C ASP A 718 9.79 34.20 -21.71
N ALA A 719 10.00 35.38 -21.10
CA ALA A 719 10.90 36.39 -21.64
C ALA A 719 12.37 35.93 -21.71
N ILE A 720 12.83 35.12 -20.74
CA ILE A 720 14.19 34.55 -20.76
C ILE A 720 14.30 33.48 -21.84
N VAL A 721 13.32 32.58 -21.94
CA VAL A 721 13.30 31.51 -22.95
C VAL A 721 13.22 32.08 -24.37
N GLU A 722 12.47 33.16 -24.57
CA GLU A 722 12.38 33.88 -25.84
C GLU A 722 13.59 34.78 -26.12
N GLY A 723 14.51 34.95 -25.16
CA GLY A 723 15.71 35.78 -25.28
C GLY A 723 15.46 37.29 -25.21
N THR A 724 14.24 37.74 -24.87
CA THR A 724 13.88 39.15 -24.71
C THR A 724 14.35 39.72 -23.36
N LYS A 725 14.52 38.88 -22.34
CA LYS A 725 15.14 39.22 -21.05
C LYS A 725 16.52 38.56 -20.93
N LYS A 726 17.57 39.39 -20.76
CA LYS A 726 18.98 38.95 -20.74
C LYS A 726 19.64 39.02 -19.37
N GLU A 727 18.95 39.56 -18.37
CA GLU A 727 19.46 39.72 -17.02
C GLU A 727 18.43 39.24 -16.01
N GLU A 728 18.87 38.51 -14.99
CA GLU A 728 18.03 38.10 -13.86
C GLU A 728 18.63 38.56 -12.54
N TYR A 729 17.78 39.13 -11.68
CA TYR A 729 18.20 39.83 -10.46
C TYR A 729 17.80 39.08 -9.20
N ARG A 730 18.65 39.00 -8.19
CA ARG A 730 18.26 38.52 -6.84
C ARG A 730 18.72 39.47 -5.76
N GLU A 731 17.80 39.76 -4.85
CA GLU A 731 18.09 40.53 -3.64
C GLU A 731 18.96 39.68 -2.70
N ILE A 732 20.05 40.29 -2.22
CA ILE A 732 20.96 39.68 -1.26
C ILE A 732 20.46 40.03 0.14
N LYS A 733 20.03 39.01 0.89
CA LYS A 733 19.58 39.15 2.28
C LYS A 733 20.52 38.42 3.22
N ASP A 734 20.54 38.83 4.48
CA ASP A 734 21.32 38.16 5.54
C ASP A 734 21.02 36.66 5.69
N THR A 735 19.83 36.21 5.29
CA THR A 735 19.44 34.80 5.33
C THR A 735 19.84 34.01 4.08
N THR A 736 20.18 34.67 2.97
CA THR A 736 20.41 34.03 1.67
C THR A 736 21.76 34.36 1.03
N TYR A 737 22.52 35.31 1.56
CA TYR A 737 23.76 35.81 0.96
C TYR A 737 24.79 34.70 0.67
N LYS A 738 24.85 33.67 1.52
CA LYS A 738 25.75 32.50 1.35
C LYS A 738 25.49 31.72 0.05
N LYS A 739 24.35 31.92 -0.60
CA LYS A 739 24.04 31.32 -1.92
C LYS A 739 24.61 32.11 -3.08
N TYR A 740 25.03 33.35 -2.88
CA TYR A 740 25.40 34.27 -3.96
C TYR A 740 26.85 34.74 -3.84
N ILE A 741 27.44 34.69 -2.64
CA ILE A 741 28.73 35.30 -2.31
C ILE A 741 29.63 34.28 -1.61
N GLN A 742 30.92 34.28 -1.92
CA GLN A 742 31.92 33.44 -1.27
C GLN A 742 32.17 33.88 0.19
N THR A 743 32.45 32.92 1.08
CA THR A 743 32.86 33.18 2.48
C THR A 743 34.35 32.89 2.68
N PRO A 744 35.07 33.63 3.55
CA PRO A 744 34.56 34.63 4.50
C PRO A 744 34.30 36.02 3.89
N ILE A 745 33.31 36.72 4.44
CA ILE A 745 32.97 38.11 4.11
C ILE A 745 33.60 39.00 5.18
N GLU A 746 34.41 39.99 4.79
CA GLU A 746 34.85 41.06 5.69
C GLU A 746 33.83 42.22 5.60
N GLY A 747 32.99 42.39 6.64
CA GLY A 747 32.02 43.49 6.74
C GLY A 747 30.55 43.11 6.53
N ASP A 748 29.69 44.12 6.49
CA ASP A 748 28.24 44.00 6.34
C ASP A 748 27.86 43.93 4.84
N PRO A 749 27.19 42.86 4.36
CA PRO A 749 26.79 42.72 2.96
C PRO A 749 25.78 43.79 2.51
N MET A 750 25.15 44.52 3.44
CA MET A 750 24.28 45.66 3.16
C MET A 750 25.00 47.01 3.21
N ALA A 751 26.31 47.07 3.47
CA ALA A 751 27.02 48.35 3.53
C ALA A 751 26.99 49.09 2.19
N TRP A 752 26.68 50.38 2.23
CA TRP A 752 26.85 51.28 1.09
C TRP A 752 28.33 51.66 0.95
N ASN A 753 28.91 51.39 -0.21
CA ASN A 753 30.32 51.66 -0.51
C ASN A 753 30.46 52.38 -1.86
N ASP A 754 29.78 53.51 -2.00
CA ASP A 754 29.77 54.36 -3.21
C ASP A 754 29.43 53.62 -4.51
N GLY A 755 28.51 52.64 -4.40
CA GLY A 755 28.06 51.83 -5.53
C GLY A 755 29.03 50.74 -5.98
N VAL A 756 30.14 50.52 -5.26
CA VAL A 756 31.11 49.46 -5.54
C VAL A 756 30.89 48.28 -4.58
N TYR A 757 30.42 47.15 -5.10
CA TYR A 757 30.24 45.94 -4.32
C TYR A 757 31.59 45.25 -4.07
N PRO A 758 32.04 45.09 -2.81
CA PRO A 758 33.40 44.63 -2.52
C PRO A 758 33.55 43.10 -2.49
N TYR A 759 32.48 42.33 -2.71
CA TYR A 759 32.49 40.87 -2.51
C TYR A 759 32.51 40.07 -3.81
N LYS A 760 33.14 38.88 -3.76
CA LYS A 760 33.21 37.96 -4.91
C LYS A 760 31.97 37.07 -5.01
N PRO A 761 31.37 36.93 -6.20
CA PRO A 761 30.24 36.03 -6.39
C PRO A 761 30.67 34.56 -6.26
N ILE A 762 29.75 33.69 -5.87
CA ILE A 762 29.87 32.26 -6.17
C ILE A 762 29.63 32.11 -7.67
N GLU A 763 30.60 31.57 -8.38
CA GLU A 763 30.47 31.35 -9.82
C GLU A 763 29.55 30.15 -10.08
N TYR A 764 28.47 30.41 -10.81
CA TYR A 764 27.59 29.39 -11.35
C TYR A 764 27.68 29.43 -12.86
N LYS A 765 27.84 28.27 -13.48
CA LYS A 765 27.85 28.16 -14.95
C LYS A 765 26.43 28.20 -15.52
N TYR A 766 25.45 27.76 -14.73
CA TYR A 766 24.05 27.71 -15.15
C TYR A 766 23.09 28.23 -14.07
N LEU A 767 21.95 28.76 -14.51
CA LEU A 767 20.75 28.92 -13.69
C LEU A 767 19.75 27.81 -14.01
N SER A 768 19.28 27.12 -12.97
CA SER A 768 18.14 26.21 -13.05
C SER A 768 16.87 26.96 -12.67
N LEU A 769 16.14 27.43 -13.67
CA LEU A 769 14.94 28.25 -13.52
C LEU A 769 13.70 27.37 -13.43
N ALA A 770 12.76 27.72 -12.55
CA ALA A 770 11.50 26.99 -12.40
C ALA A 770 10.32 27.91 -12.08
N VAL A 771 9.17 27.65 -12.70
CA VAL A 771 7.95 28.43 -12.45
C VAL A 771 7.11 27.79 -11.34
N GLY A 772 7.02 28.47 -10.20
CA GLY A 772 6.24 28.01 -9.04
C GLY A 772 6.84 26.79 -8.32
N TYR A 773 6.10 26.28 -7.33
CA TYR A 773 6.55 25.23 -6.40
C TYR A 773 5.91 23.85 -6.65
N ASN A 774 5.12 23.70 -7.72
CA ASN A 774 4.45 22.44 -8.05
C ASN A 774 5.43 21.42 -8.66
N ALA A 775 5.14 20.12 -8.51
CA ALA A 775 5.96 19.05 -9.08
C ALA A 775 6.01 19.06 -10.63
N VAL A 776 4.89 19.42 -11.29
CA VAL A 776 4.82 19.63 -12.75
C VAL A 776 4.82 21.12 -13.04
N ARG A 777 5.89 21.60 -13.66
CA ARG A 777 6.15 23.02 -13.89
C ARG A 777 7.09 23.24 -15.06
N ASP A 778 7.05 24.45 -15.59
CA ASP A 778 8.03 24.91 -16.57
C ASP A 778 9.40 25.03 -15.89
N THR A 779 10.43 24.44 -16.50
CA THR A 779 11.81 24.55 -16.05
C THR A 779 12.74 24.84 -17.23
N ALA A 780 13.78 25.63 -16.99
CA ALA A 780 14.81 25.91 -17.99
C ALA A 780 16.18 25.88 -17.34
N LEU A 781 17.17 25.44 -18.10
CA LEU A 781 18.57 25.57 -17.75
C LEU A 781 19.18 26.62 -18.66
N VAL A 782 19.75 27.68 -18.09
CA VAL A 782 20.27 28.84 -18.83
C VAL A 782 21.72 29.08 -18.44
N GLU A 783 22.59 29.31 -19.41
CA GLU A 783 23.98 29.65 -19.16
C GLU A 783 24.12 31.02 -18.47
N VAL A 784 25.12 31.17 -17.60
CA VAL A 784 25.50 32.46 -17.01
C VAL A 784 26.80 32.91 -17.67
N LYS A 785 26.77 34.08 -18.32
CA LYS A 785 27.94 34.68 -18.96
C LYS A 785 28.79 35.48 -17.98
N GLU A 786 28.12 36.21 -17.09
CA GLU A 786 28.76 37.11 -16.14
C GLU A 786 27.86 37.29 -14.91
N ILE A 787 28.47 37.50 -13.75
CA ILE A 787 27.77 37.84 -12.51
C ILE A 787 28.29 39.19 -12.03
N THR A 788 27.40 40.16 -11.92
CA THR A 788 27.70 41.51 -11.43
C THR A 788 26.81 41.88 -10.26
N PHE A 789 27.07 43.01 -9.61
CA PHE A 789 26.28 43.50 -8.49
C PHE A 789 25.94 44.96 -8.69
N GLU A 790 24.72 45.33 -8.32
CA GLU A 790 24.29 46.73 -8.31
C GLU A 790 23.38 47.02 -7.11
N PRO A 791 23.35 48.26 -6.62
CA PRO A 791 22.39 48.65 -5.59
C PRO A 791 20.97 48.69 -6.17
N ALA A 792 19.98 48.32 -5.37
CA ALA A 792 18.58 48.55 -5.69
C ALA A 792 18.35 50.05 -5.90
N LYS A 793 17.57 50.40 -6.93
CA LYS A 793 17.33 51.78 -7.35
C LYS A 793 15.86 52.17 -7.19
N ASN A 794 15.61 53.44 -6.93
CA ASN A 794 14.28 54.06 -7.02
C ASN A 794 13.82 54.11 -8.49
N GLU A 795 12.55 54.47 -8.72
CA GLU A 795 11.99 54.64 -10.07
C GLU A 795 12.75 55.69 -10.91
N ASP A 796 13.42 56.64 -10.27
CA ASP A 796 14.26 57.67 -10.91
C ASP A 796 15.71 57.22 -11.19
N GLY A 797 16.06 55.97 -10.88
CA GLY A 797 17.37 55.38 -11.10
C GLY A 797 18.41 55.68 -9.99
N THR A 798 18.03 56.41 -8.94
CA THR A 798 18.93 56.69 -7.81
C THR A 798 19.04 55.49 -6.86
N PRO A 799 20.23 55.17 -6.30
CA PRO A 799 20.38 54.08 -5.34
C PRO A 799 19.54 54.27 -4.07
N ILE A 800 18.88 53.21 -3.62
CA ILE A 800 18.14 53.17 -2.36
C ILE A 800 19.13 53.02 -1.22
N ARG A 801 19.30 54.09 -0.44
CA ARG A 801 20.12 54.13 0.77
C ARG A 801 19.24 54.06 2.02
N LEU A 802 19.73 53.37 3.05
CA LEU A 802 19.00 53.00 4.26
C LEU A 802 19.83 53.35 5.50
N ARG A 803 19.15 53.69 6.60
CA ARG A 803 19.74 53.79 7.94
C ARG A 803 18.91 52.98 8.94
N ILE A 804 19.50 52.64 10.07
CA ILE A 804 18.80 51.95 11.16
C ILE A 804 18.22 53.00 12.12
N GLU A 805 16.90 53.02 12.27
CA GLU A 805 16.20 53.79 13.31
C GLU A 805 15.26 52.88 14.10
N ALA A 806 15.34 52.92 15.43
CA ALA A 806 14.50 52.10 16.32
C ALA A 806 14.44 50.61 15.92
N SER A 807 15.59 50.06 15.48
CA SER A 807 15.73 48.68 14.99
C SER A 807 14.94 48.36 13.69
N GLN A 808 14.57 49.37 12.91
CA GLN A 808 13.99 49.24 11.58
C GLN A 808 14.86 49.94 10.53
N LEU A 809 14.91 49.36 9.32
CA LEU A 809 15.56 49.99 8.17
C LEU A 809 14.62 51.04 7.57
N VAL A 810 15.07 52.29 7.53
CA VAL A 810 14.31 53.41 6.94
C VAL A 810 15.09 54.03 5.78
N PRO A 811 14.42 54.42 4.67
CA PRO A 811 15.05 55.13 3.56
C PRO A 811 15.68 56.47 3.99
N ASP A 812 16.93 56.69 3.62
CA ASP A 812 17.67 57.95 3.84
C ASP A 812 18.65 58.14 2.69
N ALA A 813 18.58 59.28 2.00
CA ALA A 813 19.47 59.62 0.87
C ALA A 813 20.97 59.59 1.24
N ASN A 814 21.31 59.70 2.53
CA ASN A 814 22.68 59.62 3.05
C ASN A 814 22.93 58.40 3.94
N GLY A 815 22.04 57.41 3.94
CA GLY A 815 22.16 56.22 4.81
C GLY A 815 23.35 55.33 4.47
N ASP A 816 23.99 54.73 5.47
CA ASP A 816 25.21 53.93 5.30
C ASP A 816 24.96 52.49 4.82
N LEU A 817 23.69 52.11 4.60
CA LEU A 817 23.29 50.79 4.12
C LEU A 817 22.56 50.89 2.77
N CYS A 818 22.57 49.83 1.98
CA CYS A 818 21.77 49.66 0.78
C CYS A 818 21.42 48.19 0.54
N LEU A 819 20.37 47.95 -0.25
CA LEU A 819 20.02 46.61 -0.70
C LEU A 819 20.77 46.30 -1.99
N TRP A 820 21.62 45.27 -1.96
CA TRP A 820 22.36 44.84 -3.14
C TRP A 820 21.57 43.79 -3.92
N LEU A 821 21.61 43.93 -5.24
CA LEU A 821 21.11 42.95 -6.19
C LEU A 821 22.31 42.25 -6.84
N VAL A 822 22.30 40.91 -6.84
CA VAL A 822 23.14 40.15 -7.75
C VAL A 822 22.45 40.09 -9.11
N VAL A 823 23.20 40.37 -10.16
CA VAL A 823 22.75 40.38 -11.56
C VAL A 823 23.43 39.24 -12.30
N TYR A 824 22.63 38.28 -12.77
CA TYR A 824 23.08 37.20 -13.64
C TYR A 824 22.86 37.60 -15.10
N HIS A 825 23.95 37.77 -15.85
CA HIS A 825 23.92 38.02 -17.29
C HIS A 825 23.74 36.69 -18.02
N LEU A 826 22.60 36.53 -18.67
CA LEU A 826 22.14 35.27 -19.22
C LEU A 826 22.74 35.01 -20.61
N GLY A 827 23.22 33.78 -20.80
CA GLY A 827 23.71 33.24 -22.05
C GLY A 827 22.63 32.45 -22.78
N ASP A 828 23.06 31.37 -23.43
CA ASP A 828 22.15 30.54 -24.21
C ASP A 828 21.28 29.64 -23.31
N VAL A 829 20.06 29.38 -23.76
CA VAL A 829 19.15 28.44 -23.08
C VAL A 829 19.54 27.03 -23.49
N VAL A 830 20.06 26.28 -22.52
CA VAL A 830 20.63 24.93 -22.72
C VAL A 830 19.51 23.89 -22.85
N ASN A 831 18.47 24.01 -22.04
CA ASN A 831 17.33 23.11 -22.04
C ASN A 831 16.07 23.84 -21.56
N VAL A 832 14.92 23.53 -22.14
CA VAL A 832 13.59 23.98 -21.70
C VAL A 832 12.69 22.77 -21.61
N LYS A 833 11.96 22.68 -20.50
CA LYS A 833 10.87 21.74 -20.31
C LYS A 833 9.62 22.53 -19.97
N ARG A 834 8.58 22.40 -20.79
CA ARG A 834 7.27 23.01 -20.54
C ARG A 834 6.37 22.01 -19.81
N LYS A 835 5.45 22.50 -18.98
CA LYS A 835 4.47 21.71 -18.24
C LYS A 835 3.57 20.83 -19.14
N SER A 836 3.49 21.15 -20.43
CA SER A 836 2.74 20.42 -21.46
C SER A 836 3.54 19.31 -22.16
N GLU A 837 4.82 19.15 -21.85
CA GLU A 837 5.76 18.14 -22.38
C GLU A 837 6.25 17.20 -21.27
#